data_AF-A0A7L0GUB5-F1
#
_entry.id   AF-A0A7L0GUB5-F1
#
_cell.length_a   1.000
_cell.length_b   1.000
_cell.length_c   1.000
_cell.angle_alpha   90.00
_cell.angle_beta   90.00
_cell.angle_gamma   90.00
#
_symmetry.space_group_name_H-M   'P 1'
#
loop_
_entity.id
_entity.type
_entity.pdbx_description
1 polymer ?
#
loop_
_entity_poly.entity_id
_entity_poly.type
_entity_poly.pdbx_seq_one_letter_code
_entity_poly.pdbx_strand_id
1 'polypeptide(L)'
;LFLVLSTALCFAAPPKASIKWCTISSAETNKCYSLRDHMQQESVALSCLQKATYLDCIKAISNNEADAISLDGGQVFEAGLAPYKLKPIAAEVHEQNGGSTTSYYAVAVVKKGTGFTINDLQGKTSCHTGLGRSAGWNIPIGTLLRRGDIKWDGKDSGSIEQAVANFFSASCVPGATTEQKLCRQCKGDSKNKCSRTAPYSGYSGAFHCLKDGKGDVAFVKHTTVQENAPGEKDEYELLCLDGSRQPVDNYKDCHWARVPAHAVVARDDSKVDDIWSFLSKAQEKFGVGTTSTFQLFGPPGKKDPSLKDLLFKDSAIQLKRIPSLMDSQLYLGFKYYSAIQSLQKDQLNSNRRENKTRWCAVGKNEKSKCDLWSVVSNGDVECTVADNTEDCIIKIMKGEADAISLDGGFVYTAGVCGLVPVMGESYEDDSQCSKAEGEPASYFAVAVVKQSDSDITWNNLQGKKSCHTAVGRTAGWNIPMGLIHNKTGNCNFDEYFSEGCAPGAPANSRLCRLCQGSGRVHQEKCVASSHEKYYGYTGAFRCLVEQGDVAFIKHSIVEENTNGKNKEEWAKNLKMDQFELLCTDGRRANIMAYRDCHLAKVPTHAVITRPEKAKRVRELLERQENLFGPKGIEKDRFSMFESQTKDLLFKDLTKCLVKLRDGITYKEFLGDQYYASVASLNTCNPSGNCNGPRKK
;
A
#
# COMPACT_ATOMS: atom_id res chain seq x y z
N LEU A 1 -15.92 25.73 -69.12
CA LEU A 1 -14.61 25.70 -68.44
C LEU A 1 -14.86 25.95 -66.95
N PHE A 2 -14.93 24.90 -66.13
CA PHE A 2 -14.93 25.04 -64.67
C PHE A 2 -13.65 24.39 -64.16
N LEU A 3 -12.73 25.21 -63.64
CA LEU A 3 -11.52 24.77 -62.97
C LEU A 3 -11.91 24.28 -61.56
N VAL A 4 -11.70 23.01 -61.27
CA VAL A 4 -11.77 22.46 -59.91
C VAL A 4 -10.38 22.58 -59.29
N LEU A 5 -10.19 23.53 -58.38
CA LEU A 5 -9.06 23.53 -57.45
C LEU A 5 -9.34 22.46 -56.38
N SER A 6 -8.55 21.38 -56.36
CA SER A 6 -8.47 20.48 -55.22
C SER A 6 -7.57 21.11 -54.15
N THR A 7 -8.17 21.56 -53.06
CA THR A 7 -7.48 21.91 -51.82
C THR A 7 -7.06 20.63 -51.11
N ALA A 8 -5.77 20.31 -51.17
CA ALA A 8 -5.18 19.26 -50.34
C ALA A 8 -5.11 19.75 -48.88
N LEU A 9 -6.02 19.27 -48.03
CA LEU A 9 -5.86 19.39 -46.58
C LEU A 9 -4.72 18.47 -46.12
N CYS A 10 -3.55 19.04 -45.86
CA CYS A 10 -2.52 18.41 -45.05
C CYS A 10 -3.05 18.22 -43.63
N PHE A 11 -3.55 17.02 -43.30
CA PHE A 11 -3.68 16.61 -41.91
C PHE A 11 -2.26 16.46 -41.34
N ALA A 12 -1.76 17.50 -40.67
CA ALA A 12 -0.56 17.39 -39.86
C ALA A 12 -0.80 16.27 -38.84
N ALA A 13 0.02 15.22 -38.91
CA ALA A 13 -0.01 14.15 -37.91
C ALA A 13 0.09 14.78 -36.51
N PRO A 14 -0.69 14.30 -35.52
CA PRO A 14 -0.62 14.84 -34.18
C PRO A 14 0.84 14.84 -33.69
N PRO A 15 1.29 15.92 -33.03
CA PRO A 15 2.67 16.04 -32.60
C PRO A 15 3.04 14.85 -31.71
N LYS A 16 4.13 14.18 -32.08
CA LYS A 16 4.69 13.05 -31.35
C LYS A 16 4.91 13.43 -29.89
N ALA A 17 4.34 12.66 -28.96
CA ALA A 17 4.56 12.87 -27.53
C ALA A 17 6.07 12.87 -27.24
N SER A 18 6.53 13.72 -26.32
CA SER A 18 7.96 13.89 -26.03
C SER A 18 8.20 14.02 -24.55
N ILE A 19 9.14 13.22 -24.05
CA ILE A 19 9.58 13.24 -22.66
C ILE A 19 11.01 13.78 -22.56
N LYS A 20 11.31 14.47 -21.47
CA LYS A 20 12.64 15.01 -21.17
C LYS A 20 13.22 14.38 -19.92
N TRP A 21 14.23 13.54 -20.10
CA TRP A 21 14.93 12.88 -19.02
C TRP A 21 16.02 13.76 -18.45
N CYS A 22 16.06 13.93 -17.13
CA CYS A 22 17.10 14.69 -16.46
C CYS A 22 18.28 13.79 -16.08
N THR A 23 19.50 14.22 -16.41
CA THR A 23 20.75 13.53 -16.10
C THR A 23 21.65 14.39 -15.22
N ILE A 24 22.51 13.77 -14.41
CA ILE A 24 23.36 14.46 -13.42
C ILE A 24 24.85 14.38 -13.70
N SER A 25 25.26 13.74 -14.82
CA SER A 25 26.66 13.65 -15.24
C SER A 25 26.77 13.54 -16.76
N SER A 26 27.93 13.92 -17.31
CA SER A 26 28.19 13.81 -18.75
C SER A 26 28.15 12.36 -19.25
N ALA A 27 28.64 11.40 -18.47
CA ALA A 27 28.56 9.98 -18.82
C ALA A 27 27.09 9.50 -18.92
N GLU A 28 26.26 9.94 -17.99
CA GLU A 28 24.83 9.62 -17.99
C GLU A 28 24.08 10.30 -19.15
N THR A 29 24.40 11.56 -19.45
CA THR A 29 23.86 12.29 -20.60
C THR A 29 24.21 11.59 -21.92
N ASN A 30 25.44 11.10 -22.06
CA ASN A 30 25.84 10.34 -23.24
C ASN A 30 25.04 9.04 -23.41
N LYS A 31 24.80 8.31 -22.31
CA LYS A 31 23.92 7.12 -22.32
C LYS A 31 22.48 7.51 -22.68
N CYS A 32 21.98 8.64 -22.19
CA CYS A 32 20.65 9.16 -22.53
C CYS A 32 20.52 9.50 -24.03
N TYR A 33 21.52 10.15 -24.63
CA TYR A 33 21.53 10.42 -26.07
C TYR A 33 21.58 9.13 -26.88
N SER A 34 22.38 8.15 -26.46
CA SER A 34 22.39 6.84 -27.10
C SER A 34 21.01 6.17 -27.03
N LEU A 35 20.34 6.20 -25.87
CA LEU A 35 18.96 5.69 -25.73
C LEU A 35 17.98 6.42 -26.66
N ARG A 36 18.06 7.75 -26.73
CA ARG A 36 17.23 8.56 -27.63
C ARG A 36 17.38 8.10 -29.07
N ASP A 37 18.62 7.92 -29.52
CA ASP A 37 18.92 7.59 -30.91
C ASP A 37 18.38 6.19 -31.28
N HIS A 38 18.43 5.24 -30.35
CA HIS A 38 17.84 3.91 -30.52
C HIS A 38 16.30 3.89 -30.44
N MET A 39 15.67 4.93 -29.88
CA MET A 39 14.22 5.03 -29.68
C MET A 39 13.54 6.01 -30.67
N GLN A 40 14.26 6.53 -31.68
CA GLN A 40 13.71 7.56 -32.58
C GLN A 40 12.44 7.15 -33.34
N GLN A 41 12.26 5.86 -33.61
CA GLN A 41 11.11 5.33 -34.36
C GLN A 41 9.86 5.07 -33.51
N GLU A 42 9.96 5.14 -32.18
CA GLU A 42 8.83 4.85 -31.28
C GLU A 42 7.80 5.98 -31.23
N SER A 43 6.63 5.76 -30.63
CA SER A 43 5.58 6.79 -30.54
C SER A 43 5.90 7.94 -29.58
N VAL A 44 6.80 7.74 -28.61
CA VAL A 44 7.24 8.75 -27.65
C VAL A 44 8.70 9.11 -27.89
N ALA A 45 8.99 10.39 -28.15
CA ALA A 45 10.35 10.89 -28.33
C ALA A 45 11.05 11.14 -26.98
N LEU A 46 12.38 10.99 -26.95
CA LEU A 46 13.22 11.29 -25.80
C LEU A 46 14.07 12.55 -26.04
N SER A 47 14.16 13.41 -25.04
CA SER A 47 15.14 14.48 -24.94
C SER A 47 15.90 14.36 -23.62
N CYS A 48 17.13 14.86 -23.55
CA CYS A 48 18.00 14.73 -22.37
C CYS A 48 18.40 16.13 -21.89
N LEU A 49 18.26 16.38 -20.58
CA LEU A 49 18.65 17.62 -19.92
C LEU A 49 19.66 17.32 -18.82
N GLN A 50 20.89 17.78 -18.98
CA GLN A 50 21.89 17.66 -17.93
C GLN A 50 21.74 18.79 -16.90
N LYS A 51 21.77 18.44 -15.62
CA LYS A 51 21.95 19.36 -14.50
C LYS A 51 23.17 18.94 -13.67
N ALA A 52 23.60 19.82 -12.76
CA ALA A 52 24.77 19.55 -11.91
C ALA A 52 24.46 18.57 -10.76
N THR A 53 23.23 18.61 -10.24
CA THR A 53 22.80 17.79 -9.10
C THR A 53 21.42 17.19 -9.32
N TYR A 54 21.12 16.11 -8.60
CA TYR A 54 19.77 15.52 -8.59
C TYR A 54 18.73 16.51 -8.05
N LEU A 55 19.12 17.41 -7.13
CA LEU A 55 18.21 18.43 -6.60
C LEU A 55 17.86 19.47 -7.67
N ASP A 56 18.81 19.82 -8.54
CA ASP A 56 18.53 20.68 -9.70
C ASP A 56 17.64 19.96 -10.72
N CYS A 57 17.75 18.64 -10.86
CA CYS A 57 16.80 17.84 -11.62
C CYS A 57 15.40 17.83 -10.97
N ILE A 58 15.28 17.66 -9.66
CA ILE A 58 14.00 17.74 -8.93
C ILE A 58 13.35 19.12 -9.17
N LYS A 59 14.11 20.21 -9.01
CA LYS A 59 13.65 21.57 -9.30
C LYS A 59 13.23 21.74 -10.76
N ALA A 60 14.04 21.24 -11.69
CA ALA A 60 13.74 21.29 -13.12
C ALA A 60 12.44 20.54 -13.45
N ILE A 61 12.22 19.38 -12.84
CA ILE A 61 10.97 18.63 -13.00
C ILE A 61 9.81 19.42 -12.36
N SER A 62 9.96 19.93 -11.15
CA SER A 62 8.93 20.77 -10.52
C SER A 62 8.57 22.01 -11.36
N ASN A 63 9.54 22.59 -12.06
CA ASN A 63 9.38 23.79 -12.91
C ASN A 63 8.97 23.47 -14.37
N ASN A 64 8.66 22.21 -14.68
CA ASN A 64 8.34 21.77 -16.05
C ASN A 64 9.49 21.97 -17.08
N GLU A 65 10.73 22.08 -16.59
CA GLU A 65 11.94 22.12 -17.43
C GLU A 65 12.39 20.73 -17.85
N ALA A 66 12.13 19.70 -17.04
CA ALA A 66 12.36 18.26 -17.27
C ALA A 66 11.13 17.45 -16.86
N ASP A 67 11.05 16.16 -17.21
CA ASP A 67 9.86 15.33 -16.94
C ASP A 67 10.12 14.18 -15.94
N ALA A 68 11.31 13.57 -15.99
CA ALA A 68 11.61 12.42 -15.13
C ALA A 68 13.10 12.29 -14.77
N ILE A 69 13.36 11.62 -13.65
CA ILE A 69 14.69 11.16 -13.21
C ILE A 69 14.52 9.94 -12.29
N SER A 70 15.47 8.98 -12.34
CA SER A 70 15.54 7.89 -11.36
C SER A 70 16.29 8.35 -10.11
N LEU A 71 15.68 8.15 -8.93
CA LEU A 71 16.20 8.61 -7.64
C LEU A 71 16.33 7.48 -6.62
N ASP A 72 17.32 7.61 -5.74
CA ASP A 72 17.45 6.78 -4.53
C ASP A 72 16.30 7.08 -3.55
N GLY A 73 15.91 6.12 -2.71
CA GLY A 73 14.82 6.29 -1.73
C GLY A 73 14.95 7.53 -0.83
N GLY A 74 16.17 7.92 -0.43
CA GLY A 74 16.39 9.16 0.32
C GLY A 74 16.12 10.43 -0.50
N GLN A 75 16.36 10.38 -1.81
CA GLN A 75 16.09 11.48 -2.73
C GLN A 75 14.62 11.52 -3.18
N VAL A 76 13.95 10.35 -3.25
CA VAL A 76 12.49 10.25 -3.43
C VAL A 76 11.75 10.94 -2.27
N PHE A 77 12.28 10.81 -1.05
CA PHE A 77 11.76 11.54 0.11
C PHE A 77 11.81 13.06 -0.15
N GLU A 78 12.98 13.60 -0.50
CA GLU A 78 13.17 15.03 -0.77
C GLU A 78 12.29 15.52 -1.94
N ALA A 79 12.24 14.75 -3.03
CA ALA A 79 11.44 15.05 -4.21
C ALA A 79 9.93 15.14 -3.92
N GLY A 80 9.46 14.38 -2.93
CA GLY A 80 8.06 14.40 -2.51
C GLY A 80 7.68 15.53 -1.56
N LEU A 81 8.64 16.25 -0.99
CA LEU A 81 8.36 17.38 -0.10
C LEU A 81 7.88 18.61 -0.88
N ALA A 82 7.17 19.50 -0.19
CA ALA A 82 6.89 20.82 -0.73
C ALA A 82 8.21 21.62 -0.89
N PRO A 83 8.38 22.40 -1.97
CA PRO A 83 7.37 22.73 -2.98
C PRO A 83 7.24 21.73 -4.15
N TYR A 84 8.11 20.71 -4.24
CA TYR A 84 8.26 19.87 -5.42
C TYR A 84 7.13 18.88 -5.65
N LYS A 85 6.69 18.19 -4.59
CA LYS A 85 5.57 17.22 -4.60
C LYS A 85 5.61 16.19 -5.75
N LEU A 86 6.81 15.75 -6.14
CA LEU A 86 6.96 14.74 -7.18
C LEU A 86 6.54 13.35 -6.66
N LYS A 87 6.01 12.51 -7.56
CA LYS A 87 5.56 11.16 -7.24
C LYS A 87 6.43 10.10 -7.92
N PRO A 88 6.68 8.95 -7.27
CA PRO A 88 7.33 7.82 -7.90
C PRO A 88 6.35 7.11 -8.86
N ILE A 89 6.74 6.91 -10.12
CA ILE A 89 5.88 6.36 -11.18
C ILE A 89 6.35 5.00 -11.70
N ALA A 90 7.63 4.68 -11.53
CA ALA A 90 8.19 3.36 -11.84
C ALA A 90 9.28 3.00 -10.84
N ALA A 91 9.30 1.77 -10.35
CA ALA A 91 10.31 1.25 -9.44
C ALA A 91 11.27 0.32 -10.17
N GLU A 92 12.56 0.42 -9.86
CA GLU A 92 13.52 -0.61 -10.25
C GLU A 92 13.21 -1.93 -9.54
N VAL A 93 13.39 -3.02 -10.29
CA VAL A 93 13.27 -4.37 -9.78
C VAL A 93 14.63 -5.05 -9.84
N HIS A 94 14.96 -5.75 -8.77
CA HIS A 94 16.20 -6.48 -8.61
C HIS A 94 15.92 -7.98 -8.44
N GLU A 95 16.87 -8.80 -8.86
CA GLU A 95 16.82 -10.25 -8.65
C GLU A 95 17.11 -10.61 -7.19
N GLN A 96 16.41 -11.64 -6.68
CA GLN A 96 16.63 -12.19 -5.34
C GLN A 96 16.43 -13.71 -5.42
N ASN A 97 17.18 -14.51 -4.64
CA ASN A 97 16.96 -15.97 -4.59
C ASN A 97 15.48 -16.29 -4.33
N GLY A 98 14.79 -16.87 -5.32
CA GLY A 98 13.36 -17.19 -5.28
C GLY A 98 12.41 -16.18 -5.95
N GLY A 99 12.90 -15.16 -6.66
CA GLY A 99 12.08 -14.26 -7.48
C GLY A 99 12.68 -12.87 -7.73
N SER A 100 11.82 -11.86 -7.85
CA SER A 100 12.21 -10.46 -8.07
C SER A 100 11.66 -9.55 -6.99
N THR A 101 12.36 -8.48 -6.62
CA THR A 101 11.94 -7.54 -5.57
C THR A 101 12.15 -6.08 -5.96
N THR A 102 11.26 -5.19 -5.52
CA THR A 102 11.39 -3.72 -5.64
C THR A 102 11.99 -3.12 -4.37
N SER A 103 12.94 -3.82 -3.75
CA SER A 103 13.64 -3.39 -2.53
C SER A 103 15.05 -3.97 -2.51
N TYR A 104 15.92 -3.45 -1.66
CA TYR A 104 17.25 -4.00 -1.44
C TYR A 104 17.67 -3.89 0.02
N TYR A 105 18.68 -4.67 0.42
CA TYR A 105 19.24 -4.62 1.76
C TYR A 105 20.40 -3.62 1.83
N ALA A 106 20.34 -2.74 2.82
CA ALA A 106 21.43 -1.87 3.24
C ALA A 106 22.30 -2.63 4.24
N VAL A 107 23.62 -2.67 3.99
CA VAL A 107 24.59 -3.43 4.76
C VAL A 107 25.83 -2.59 5.06
N ALA A 108 26.55 -2.96 6.11
CA ALA A 108 27.85 -2.41 6.46
C ALA A 108 28.93 -3.47 6.17
N VAL A 109 29.78 -3.21 5.19
CA VAL A 109 30.83 -4.14 4.74
C VAL A 109 32.16 -3.75 5.37
N VAL A 110 32.91 -4.74 5.86
CA VAL A 110 34.25 -4.58 6.44
C VAL A 110 35.21 -5.60 5.84
N LYS A 111 36.51 -5.34 5.97
CA LYS A 111 37.53 -6.35 5.66
C LYS A 111 37.58 -7.40 6.78
N LYS A 112 37.74 -8.66 6.37
CA LYS A 112 37.96 -9.78 7.28
C LYS A 112 39.24 -9.60 8.10
N GLY A 113 39.27 -10.14 9.31
CA GLY A 113 40.45 -10.09 10.19
C GLY A 113 40.65 -8.80 11.00
N THR A 114 39.77 -7.80 10.85
CA THR A 114 39.85 -6.53 11.58
C THR A 114 39.29 -6.56 13.02
N GLY A 115 38.50 -7.59 13.36
CA GLY A 115 38.03 -7.90 14.73
C GLY A 115 36.95 -7.00 15.35
N PHE A 116 36.75 -5.76 14.86
CA PHE A 116 35.79 -4.81 15.44
C PHE A 116 34.31 -5.09 15.09
N THR A 117 33.38 -4.75 15.95
CA THR A 117 31.94 -4.94 15.72
C THR A 117 31.23 -3.61 15.44
N ILE A 118 29.90 -3.63 15.30
CA ILE A 118 29.12 -2.39 15.25
C ILE A 118 29.33 -1.50 16.48
N ASN A 119 29.61 -2.09 17.65
CA ASN A 119 29.81 -1.36 18.91
C ASN A 119 31.15 -0.59 18.94
N ASP A 120 32.07 -0.91 18.02
CA ASP A 120 33.44 -0.41 17.98
C ASP A 120 33.65 0.61 16.85
N LEU A 121 32.57 1.14 16.27
CA LEU A 121 32.61 2.04 15.12
C LEU A 121 33.10 3.46 15.48
N GLN A 122 33.02 3.86 16.74
CA GLN A 122 33.49 5.17 17.18
C GLN A 122 35.00 5.32 16.94
N GLY A 123 35.41 6.44 16.33
CA GLY A 123 36.80 6.71 15.98
C GLY A 123 37.32 5.95 14.76
N LYS A 124 36.53 5.06 14.14
CA LYS A 124 36.89 4.41 12.87
C LYS A 124 36.77 5.37 11.69
N THR A 125 37.28 4.94 10.54
CA THR A 125 37.10 5.62 9.25
C THR A 125 35.97 4.98 8.44
N SER A 126 35.21 5.79 7.69
CA SER A 126 34.01 5.29 6.99
C SER A 126 33.88 5.75 5.54
N CYS A 127 33.31 4.88 4.71
CA CYS A 127 33.02 5.12 3.30
C CYS A 127 31.51 5.10 3.05
N HIS A 128 30.96 6.17 2.49
CA HIS A 128 29.53 6.35 2.29
C HIS A 128 29.21 6.54 0.80
N THR A 129 28.07 6.02 0.34
CA THR A 129 27.64 6.22 -1.06
C THR A 129 27.35 7.67 -1.42
N GLY A 130 27.12 8.52 -0.42
CA GLY A 130 26.82 9.94 -0.56
C GLY A 130 25.79 10.44 0.47
N LEU A 131 25.86 11.72 0.78
CA LEU A 131 24.98 12.41 1.73
C LEU A 131 23.51 12.28 1.31
N GLY A 132 22.65 11.87 2.24
CA GLY A 132 21.20 11.71 2.03
C GLY A 132 20.76 10.44 1.30
N ARG A 133 21.69 9.56 0.90
CA ARG A 133 21.34 8.27 0.26
C ARG A 133 20.90 7.22 1.27
N SER A 134 20.03 6.30 0.85
CA SER A 134 19.40 5.30 1.71
C SER A 134 20.42 4.43 2.46
N ALA A 135 21.14 3.57 1.75
CA ALA A 135 22.09 2.63 2.37
C ALA A 135 23.38 3.29 2.84
N GLY A 136 23.83 4.36 2.18
CA GLY A 136 25.10 5.01 2.51
C GLY A 136 25.00 6.08 3.58
N TRP A 137 23.82 6.62 3.91
CA TRP A 137 23.69 7.70 4.90
C TRP A 137 22.48 7.50 5.83
N ASN A 138 21.25 7.52 5.30
CA ASN A 138 20.05 7.57 6.13
C ASN A 138 19.93 6.35 7.06
N ILE A 139 20.14 5.14 6.53
CA ILE A 139 20.10 3.91 7.31
C ILE A 139 21.23 3.85 8.34
N PRO A 140 22.52 4.01 7.97
CA PRO A 140 23.58 3.87 8.96
C PRO A 140 23.54 4.94 10.04
N ILE A 141 23.37 6.21 9.67
CA ILE A 141 23.35 7.30 10.65
C ILE A 141 22.11 7.22 11.54
N GLY A 142 20.93 6.96 10.97
CA GLY A 142 19.71 6.77 11.75
C GLY A 142 19.77 5.58 12.71
N THR A 143 20.49 4.52 12.32
CA THR A 143 20.70 3.34 13.19
C THR A 143 21.60 3.67 14.37
N LEU A 144 22.73 4.35 14.14
CA LEU A 144 23.67 4.74 15.18
C LEU A 144 23.06 5.75 16.17
N LEU A 145 22.21 6.67 15.69
CA LEU A 145 21.46 7.59 16.55
C LEU A 145 20.46 6.83 17.44
N ARG A 146 19.64 5.94 16.87
CA ARG A 146 18.62 5.19 17.64
C ARG A 146 19.23 4.28 18.69
N ARG A 147 20.44 3.77 18.44
CA ARG A 147 21.21 2.98 19.41
C ARG A 147 21.87 3.82 20.50
N GLY A 148 21.94 5.15 20.31
CA GLY A 148 22.64 6.06 21.21
C GLY A 148 24.15 6.11 21.01
N ASP A 149 24.67 5.50 19.93
CA ASP A 149 26.09 5.50 19.60
C ASP A 149 26.55 6.91 19.14
N ILE A 150 25.72 7.58 18.33
CA ILE A 150 25.86 9.00 18.01
C ILE A 150 24.91 9.80 18.90
N LYS A 151 25.46 10.81 19.60
CA LYS A 151 24.67 11.75 20.41
C LYS A 151 24.33 12.98 19.57
N TRP A 152 23.05 13.17 19.30
CA TRP A 152 22.53 14.35 18.58
C TRP A 152 21.09 14.63 19.03
N ASP A 153 20.90 15.79 19.64
CA ASP A 153 19.64 16.16 20.31
C ASP A 153 18.74 17.03 19.42
N GLY A 154 18.99 17.05 18.11
CA GLY A 154 18.26 17.88 17.14
C GLY A 154 19.10 19.02 16.59
N LYS A 155 18.52 19.83 15.69
CA LYS A 155 19.26 20.85 14.93
C LYS A 155 19.76 21.98 15.83
N ASP A 156 19.08 22.22 16.94
CA ASP A 156 19.51 23.19 17.95
C ASP A 156 20.86 22.83 18.60
N SER A 157 21.21 21.54 18.64
CA SER A 157 22.49 21.05 19.19
C SER A 157 23.65 21.07 18.16
N GLY A 158 23.36 21.38 16.90
CA GLY A 158 24.30 21.33 15.78
C GLY A 158 23.78 20.53 14.59
N SER A 159 24.53 20.53 13.49
CA SER A 159 24.16 19.74 12.31
C SER A 159 24.40 18.24 12.54
N ILE A 160 23.60 17.38 11.88
CA ILE A 160 23.83 15.93 11.96
C ILE A 160 25.18 15.55 11.34
N GLU A 161 25.61 16.27 10.31
CA GLU A 161 26.93 16.13 9.68
C GLU A 161 28.05 16.34 10.71
N GLN A 162 27.93 17.34 11.58
CA GLN A 162 28.90 17.62 12.63
C GLN A 162 28.94 16.51 13.69
N ALA A 163 27.77 15.99 14.10
CA ALA A 163 27.70 14.85 15.03
C ALA A 163 28.38 13.60 14.45
N VAL A 164 28.16 13.31 13.16
CA VAL A 164 28.83 12.21 12.45
C VAL A 164 30.33 12.46 12.32
N ALA A 165 30.75 13.70 12.04
CA ALA A 165 32.16 14.09 11.95
C ALA A 165 32.90 14.01 13.30
N ASN A 166 32.17 14.07 14.42
CA ASN A 166 32.72 13.84 15.75
C ASN A 166 32.79 12.35 16.11
N PHE A 167 31.89 11.53 15.57
CA PHE A 167 31.86 10.09 15.81
C PHE A 167 32.95 9.33 15.05
N PHE A 168 33.10 9.58 13.74
CA PHE A 168 34.16 8.98 12.93
C PHE A 168 35.43 9.83 12.93
N SER A 169 36.61 9.20 12.87
CA SER A 169 37.88 9.94 12.85
C SER A 169 38.11 10.67 11.51
N ALA A 170 37.67 10.05 10.41
CA ALA A 170 37.66 10.61 9.06
C ALA A 170 36.73 9.78 8.16
N SER A 171 36.08 10.42 7.19
CA SER A 171 35.16 9.73 6.29
C SER A 171 35.32 10.18 4.84
N CYS A 172 34.71 9.41 3.92
CA CYS A 172 34.32 9.90 2.61
C CYS A 172 32.79 9.89 2.49
N VAL A 173 32.20 11.09 2.45
CA VAL A 173 30.76 11.34 2.30
C VAL A 173 30.54 12.28 1.11
N PRO A 174 30.41 11.74 -0.10
CA PRO A 174 30.15 12.51 -1.31
C PRO A 174 28.91 13.41 -1.19
N GLY A 175 29.07 14.72 -1.43
CA GLY A 175 28.04 15.75 -1.27
C GLY A 175 28.08 16.50 0.05
N ALA A 176 28.93 16.12 1.02
CA ALA A 176 29.18 16.94 2.21
C ALA A 176 29.97 18.20 1.83
N THR A 177 29.55 19.36 2.37
CA THR A 177 30.17 20.67 2.06
C THR A 177 30.63 21.41 3.30
N THR A 178 30.05 21.12 4.47
CA THR A 178 30.27 21.84 5.72
C THR A 178 31.40 21.25 6.56
N GLU A 179 31.54 19.92 6.58
CA GLU A 179 32.44 19.22 7.48
C GLU A 179 33.64 18.60 6.74
N GLN A 180 34.84 19.16 6.94
CA GLN A 180 36.06 18.70 6.26
C GLN A 180 36.44 17.25 6.59
N LYS A 181 36.16 16.79 7.82
CA LYS A 181 36.39 15.39 8.23
C LYS A 181 35.57 14.41 7.39
N LEU A 182 34.37 14.80 6.95
CA LEU A 182 33.52 13.95 6.12
C LEU A 182 34.02 13.81 4.68
N CYS A 183 34.93 14.69 4.24
CA CYS A 183 35.52 14.70 2.91
C CYS A 183 37.00 14.27 2.90
N ARG A 184 37.55 13.89 4.05
CA ARG A 184 38.99 13.67 4.23
C ARG A 184 39.49 12.43 3.49
N GLN A 185 38.70 11.35 3.48
CA GLN A 185 39.06 10.08 2.84
C GLN A 185 38.66 10.01 1.37
N CYS A 186 37.98 11.02 0.82
CA CYS A 186 37.55 10.98 -0.57
C CYS A 186 38.71 11.18 -1.55
N LYS A 187 38.64 10.45 -2.68
CA LYS A 187 39.61 10.50 -3.77
C LYS A 187 39.24 11.58 -4.79
N GLY A 188 40.24 12.30 -5.28
CA GLY A 188 40.10 13.34 -6.31
C GLY A 188 40.80 14.64 -5.93
N ASP A 189 40.69 15.65 -6.78
CA ASP A 189 41.30 16.96 -6.56
C ASP A 189 40.65 17.72 -5.40
N SER A 190 41.40 18.61 -4.74
CA SER A 190 40.94 19.35 -3.55
C SER A 190 39.59 20.05 -3.72
N LYS A 191 39.24 20.49 -4.94
CA LYS A 191 37.94 21.13 -5.25
C LYS A 191 36.79 20.13 -5.44
N ASN A 192 37.05 18.95 -5.98
CA ASN A 192 36.00 18.03 -6.45
C ASN A 192 36.01 16.66 -5.75
N LYS A 193 36.97 16.39 -4.86
CA LYS A 193 37.11 15.08 -4.19
C LYS A 193 35.86 14.65 -3.44
N CYS A 194 35.08 15.58 -2.92
CA CYS A 194 33.85 15.30 -2.18
C CYS A 194 32.58 15.53 -3.02
N SER A 195 32.70 15.74 -4.33
CA SER A 195 31.55 15.90 -5.22
C SER A 195 30.68 14.65 -5.23
N ARG A 196 29.37 14.81 -5.51
CA ARG A 196 28.44 13.68 -5.72
C ARG A 196 28.79 12.82 -6.95
N THR A 197 29.67 13.32 -7.82
CA THR A 197 30.23 12.60 -8.98
C THR A 197 31.68 12.14 -8.77
N ALA A 198 32.23 12.28 -7.55
CA ALA A 198 33.60 11.88 -7.25
C ALA A 198 33.81 10.36 -7.38
N PRO A 199 35.06 9.88 -7.59
CA PRO A 199 35.36 8.46 -7.76
C PRO A 199 34.87 7.52 -6.65
N TYR A 200 34.77 8.01 -5.41
CA TYR A 200 34.25 7.24 -4.27
C TYR A 200 32.73 7.43 -4.04
N SER A 201 32.02 8.04 -4.97
CA SER A 201 30.56 8.16 -4.95
C SER A 201 29.85 6.89 -5.40
N GLY A 202 28.62 6.72 -4.93
CA GLY A 202 27.80 5.56 -5.24
C GLY A 202 28.25 4.29 -4.53
N TYR A 203 27.54 3.19 -4.82
CA TYR A 203 27.80 1.91 -4.17
C TYR A 203 29.21 1.39 -4.48
N SER A 204 29.57 1.42 -5.75
CA SER A 204 30.87 0.94 -6.20
C SER A 204 32.01 1.82 -5.69
N GLY A 205 31.86 3.14 -5.73
CA GLY A 205 32.88 4.06 -5.21
C GLY A 205 33.11 3.91 -3.70
N ALA A 206 32.05 3.78 -2.89
CA ALA A 206 32.17 3.55 -1.46
C ALA A 206 32.85 2.21 -1.13
N PHE A 207 32.58 1.15 -1.90
CA PHE A 207 33.31 -0.12 -1.76
C PHE A 207 34.78 0.00 -2.17
N HIS A 208 35.11 0.76 -3.23
CA HIS A 208 36.50 1.02 -3.60
C HIS A 208 37.24 1.82 -2.52
N CYS A 209 36.58 2.77 -1.84
CA CYS A 209 37.13 3.46 -0.69
C CYS A 209 37.54 2.49 0.45
N LEU A 210 36.73 1.46 0.72
CA LEU A 210 37.10 0.40 1.67
C LEU A 210 38.24 -0.47 1.12
N LYS A 211 38.15 -0.90 -0.13
CA LYS A 211 39.16 -1.74 -0.80
C LYS A 211 40.55 -1.08 -0.77
N ASP A 212 40.61 0.21 -1.09
CA ASP A 212 41.82 1.05 -1.09
C ASP A 212 42.35 1.36 0.33
N GLY A 213 41.69 0.88 1.38
CA GLY A 213 42.10 1.10 2.77
C GLY A 213 41.90 2.54 3.25
N LYS A 214 40.97 3.28 2.62
CA LYS A 214 40.61 4.64 3.02
C LYS A 214 39.44 4.67 4.01
N GLY A 215 38.76 3.56 4.23
CA GLY A 215 37.79 3.39 5.31
C GLY A 215 37.91 2.02 5.95
N ASP A 216 37.52 1.92 7.21
CA ASP A 216 37.40 0.63 7.92
C ASP A 216 36.07 -0.07 7.58
N VAL A 217 35.03 0.72 7.27
CA VAL A 217 33.69 0.25 6.93
C VAL A 217 33.15 0.97 5.69
N ALA A 218 32.45 0.24 4.81
CA ALA A 218 31.67 0.80 3.72
C ALA A 218 30.17 0.53 3.90
N PHE A 219 29.36 1.58 3.84
CA PHE A 219 27.91 1.47 3.90
C PHE A 219 27.33 1.41 2.48
N VAL A 220 26.84 0.24 2.08
CA VAL A 220 26.46 -0.08 0.68
C VAL A 220 25.24 -1.01 0.61
N LYS A 221 24.86 -1.44 -0.61
CA LYS A 221 23.81 -2.45 -0.81
C LYS A 221 24.42 -3.87 -0.81
N HIS A 222 23.61 -4.87 -0.46
CA HIS A 222 24.05 -6.28 -0.40
C HIS A 222 24.72 -6.83 -1.67
N THR A 223 24.38 -6.34 -2.87
CA THR A 223 24.97 -6.82 -4.12
C THR A 223 26.33 -6.19 -4.44
N THR A 224 26.77 -5.16 -3.72
CA THR A 224 27.93 -4.35 -4.10
C THR A 224 29.23 -5.13 -4.15
N VAL A 225 29.48 -6.03 -3.19
CA VAL A 225 30.70 -6.85 -3.18
C VAL A 225 30.71 -7.81 -4.37
N GLN A 226 29.58 -8.47 -4.64
CA GLN A 226 29.44 -9.38 -5.79
C GLN A 226 29.65 -8.66 -7.14
N GLU A 227 29.18 -7.41 -7.27
CA GLU A 227 29.29 -6.61 -8.50
C GLU A 227 30.71 -6.05 -8.76
N ASN A 228 31.55 -5.96 -7.73
CA ASN A 228 32.86 -5.30 -7.82
C ASN A 228 34.05 -6.24 -7.58
N ALA A 229 33.87 -7.27 -6.74
CA ALA A 229 34.92 -8.19 -6.33
C ALA A 229 34.37 -9.62 -6.13
N PRO A 230 33.74 -10.23 -7.15
CA PRO A 230 33.13 -11.57 -7.02
C PRO A 230 34.15 -12.66 -6.63
N GLY A 231 35.39 -12.55 -7.08
CA GLY A 231 36.47 -13.51 -6.76
C GLY A 231 37.24 -13.23 -5.47
N GLU A 232 36.95 -12.13 -4.78
CA GLU A 232 37.62 -11.74 -3.53
C GLU A 232 36.58 -11.60 -2.39
N LYS A 233 35.39 -12.19 -2.56
CA LYS A 233 34.26 -12.00 -1.66
C LYS A 233 34.56 -12.45 -0.23
N ASP A 234 35.34 -13.52 -0.09
CA ASP A 234 35.74 -14.11 1.18
C ASP A 234 36.72 -13.24 2.00
N GLU A 235 37.25 -12.17 1.40
CA GLU A 235 38.06 -11.15 2.08
C GLU A 235 37.22 -10.12 2.83
N TYR A 236 35.89 -10.14 2.66
CA TYR A 236 34.95 -9.19 3.23
C TYR A 236 33.90 -9.87 4.11
N GLU A 237 33.39 -9.14 5.10
CA GLU A 237 32.34 -9.57 6.02
C GLU A 237 31.29 -8.45 6.19
N LEU A 238 30.12 -8.81 6.71
CA LEU A 238 29.07 -7.88 7.09
C LEU A 238 29.11 -7.63 8.59
N LEU A 239 28.91 -6.38 9.00
CA LEU A 239 28.61 -6.04 10.40
C LEU A 239 27.10 -6.10 10.65
N CYS A 240 26.71 -6.96 11.57
CA CYS A 240 25.32 -7.19 11.93
C CYS A 240 24.88 -6.29 13.10
N LEU A 241 23.57 -6.02 13.20
CA LEU A 241 23.02 -5.15 14.25
C LEU A 241 23.07 -5.77 15.65
N ASP A 242 23.18 -7.10 15.74
CA ASP A 242 23.31 -7.87 16.98
C ASP A 242 24.75 -7.89 17.53
N GLY A 243 25.69 -7.21 16.89
CA GLY A 243 27.10 -7.21 17.26
C GLY A 243 27.93 -8.33 16.66
N SER A 244 27.31 -9.24 15.88
CA SER A 244 28.03 -10.30 15.18
C SER A 244 28.60 -9.84 13.84
N ARG A 245 29.42 -10.70 13.25
CA ARG A 245 29.88 -10.61 11.86
C ARG A 245 29.41 -11.83 11.09
N GLN A 246 29.04 -11.64 9.83
CA GLN A 246 28.55 -12.71 8.98
C GLN A 246 29.18 -12.64 7.57
N PRO A 247 29.26 -13.77 6.83
CA PRO A 247 29.65 -13.75 5.44
C PRO A 247 28.76 -12.84 4.59
N VAL A 248 29.31 -12.28 3.50
CA VAL A 248 28.58 -11.36 2.60
C VAL A 248 27.29 -11.96 2.03
N ASP A 249 27.24 -13.28 1.83
CA ASP A 249 26.03 -13.97 1.35
C ASP A 249 24.89 -14.01 2.36
N ASN A 250 25.19 -13.88 3.65
CA ASN A 250 24.19 -13.94 4.71
C ASN A 250 23.49 -12.59 4.96
N TYR A 251 23.39 -11.74 3.94
CA TYR A 251 22.81 -10.40 4.07
C TYR A 251 21.31 -10.42 4.45
N LYS A 252 20.59 -11.52 4.20
CA LYS A 252 19.17 -11.63 4.59
C LYS A 252 18.99 -11.62 6.11
N ASP A 253 19.93 -12.22 6.83
CA ASP A 253 19.92 -12.28 8.30
C ASP A 253 20.82 -11.18 8.91
N CYS A 254 21.83 -10.73 8.16
CA CYS A 254 22.75 -9.66 8.58
C CYS A 254 22.63 -8.42 7.69
N HIS A 255 21.68 -7.54 8.01
CA HIS A 255 21.50 -6.25 7.36
C HIS A 255 21.02 -5.18 8.35
N TRP A 256 21.15 -3.92 7.97
CA TRP A 256 20.73 -2.80 8.81
C TRP A 256 19.29 -2.36 8.51
N ALA A 257 18.88 -2.45 7.24
CA ALA A 257 17.50 -2.24 6.83
C ALA A 257 17.22 -2.84 5.44
N ARG A 258 15.95 -3.18 5.19
CA ARG A 258 15.42 -3.37 3.84
C ARG A 258 14.80 -2.05 3.40
N VAL A 259 15.28 -1.52 2.27
CA VAL A 259 14.86 -0.20 1.76
C VAL A 259 14.19 -0.34 0.38
N PRO A 260 13.22 0.53 0.05
CA PRO A 260 12.63 0.60 -1.28
C PRO A 260 13.68 0.76 -2.37
N ALA A 261 13.41 0.20 -3.56
CA ALA A 261 14.28 0.37 -4.71
C ALA A 261 14.33 1.83 -5.19
N HIS A 262 15.26 2.12 -6.09
CA HIS A 262 15.28 3.40 -6.77
C HIS A 262 14.02 3.54 -7.62
N ALA A 263 13.51 4.75 -7.76
CA ALA A 263 12.28 5.01 -8.49
C ALA A 263 12.42 6.19 -9.43
N VAL A 264 11.82 6.05 -10.60
CA VAL A 264 11.56 7.16 -11.51
C VAL A 264 10.51 8.05 -10.88
N VAL A 265 10.85 9.31 -10.65
CA VAL A 265 9.91 10.32 -10.16
C VAL A 265 9.50 11.25 -11.30
N ALA A 266 8.26 11.71 -11.25
CA ALA A 266 7.70 12.68 -12.18
C ALA A 266 6.70 13.60 -11.45
N ARG A 267 6.22 14.63 -12.16
CA ARG A 267 5.03 15.38 -11.71
C ARG A 267 3.80 14.49 -11.79
N ASP A 268 2.81 14.79 -10.95
CA ASP A 268 1.49 14.19 -11.01
C ASP A 268 0.65 14.85 -12.11
N ASP A 269 1.07 14.69 -13.37
CA ASP A 269 0.45 15.29 -14.56
C ASP A 269 0.24 14.26 -15.69
N SER A 270 -0.26 14.72 -16.84
CA SER A 270 -0.61 13.86 -17.97
C SER A 270 0.58 13.12 -18.61
N LYS A 271 1.83 13.49 -18.31
CA LYS A 271 3.01 12.84 -18.92
C LYS A 271 3.38 11.51 -18.26
N VAL A 272 2.76 11.13 -17.14
CA VAL A 272 3.06 9.86 -16.46
C VAL A 272 2.84 8.66 -17.38
N ASP A 273 1.78 8.69 -18.20
CA ASP A 273 1.49 7.63 -19.17
C ASP A 273 2.52 7.58 -20.30
N ASP A 274 2.94 8.74 -20.81
CA ASP A 274 3.98 8.85 -21.85
C ASP A 274 5.33 8.32 -21.34
N ILE A 275 5.71 8.68 -20.11
CA ILE A 275 6.95 8.21 -19.48
C ILE A 275 6.89 6.69 -19.30
N TRP A 276 5.77 6.15 -18.80
CA TRP A 276 5.63 4.71 -18.63
C TRP A 276 5.63 3.97 -19.98
N SER A 277 4.93 4.49 -20.99
CA SER A 277 4.90 3.93 -22.35
C SER A 277 6.30 3.85 -22.94
N PHE A 278 7.07 4.95 -22.84
CA PHE A 278 8.46 4.99 -23.27
C PHE A 278 9.34 3.98 -22.53
N LEU A 279 9.27 3.95 -21.20
CA LEU A 279 10.09 3.05 -20.37
C LEU A 279 9.75 1.58 -20.60
N SER A 280 8.46 1.26 -20.76
CA SER A 280 7.97 -0.08 -21.07
C SER A 280 8.55 -0.56 -22.41
N LYS A 281 8.54 0.30 -23.42
CA LYS A 281 9.10 -0.03 -24.74
C LYS A 281 10.63 -0.11 -24.73
N ALA A 282 11.29 0.78 -24.00
CA ALA A 282 12.75 0.76 -23.85
C ALA A 282 13.23 -0.52 -23.17
N GLN A 283 12.56 -1.00 -22.11
CA GLN A 283 12.94 -2.25 -21.45
C GLN A 283 12.58 -3.50 -22.28
N GLU A 284 11.52 -3.47 -23.08
CA GLU A 284 11.21 -4.55 -24.04
C GLU A 284 12.33 -4.75 -25.06
N LYS A 285 12.87 -3.64 -25.60
CA LYS A 285 13.92 -3.67 -26.64
C LYS A 285 15.35 -3.83 -26.10
N PHE A 286 15.63 -3.25 -24.93
CA PHE A 286 16.98 -3.06 -24.42
C PHE A 286 17.17 -3.54 -22.98
N GLY A 287 16.19 -4.26 -22.43
CA GLY A 287 16.27 -4.88 -21.11
C GLY A 287 17.23 -6.08 -21.06
N VAL A 288 17.26 -6.72 -19.89
CA VAL A 288 18.09 -7.91 -19.65
C VAL A 288 17.70 -9.04 -20.60
N GLY A 289 18.71 -9.71 -21.17
CA GLY A 289 18.51 -10.84 -22.09
C GLY A 289 18.26 -10.45 -23.56
N THR A 290 18.31 -9.16 -23.89
CA THR A 290 18.18 -8.69 -25.29
C THR A 290 19.51 -8.77 -26.04
N THR A 291 19.46 -9.03 -27.34
CA THR A 291 20.64 -9.13 -28.22
C THR A 291 21.12 -7.77 -28.74
N SER A 292 20.57 -6.68 -28.22
CA SER A 292 20.93 -5.32 -28.64
C SER A 292 22.33 -4.93 -28.17
N THR A 293 23.02 -4.12 -28.97
CA THR A 293 24.29 -3.49 -28.60
C THR A 293 24.10 -2.43 -27.50
N PHE A 294 22.93 -1.78 -27.47
CA PHE A 294 22.54 -0.88 -26.39
C PHE A 294 21.81 -1.65 -25.28
N GLN A 295 22.26 -1.45 -24.04
CA GLN A 295 21.71 -2.08 -22.84
C GLN A 295 21.16 -0.99 -21.90
N LEU A 296 19.85 -1.06 -21.59
CA LEU A 296 19.19 -0.13 -20.68
C LEU A 296 19.71 -0.32 -19.24
N PHE A 297 19.72 -1.58 -18.81
CA PHE A 297 20.38 -2.04 -17.59
C PHE A 297 21.66 -2.74 -18.00
N GLY A 298 22.83 -2.21 -17.60
CA GLY A 298 24.11 -2.76 -18.07
C GLY A 298 24.54 -3.93 -17.21
N PRO A 299 25.21 -4.98 -17.75
CA PRO A 299 25.54 -6.17 -16.98
C PRO A 299 26.33 -5.78 -15.72
N PRO A 300 26.01 -6.39 -14.55
CA PRO A 300 26.78 -6.19 -13.34
C PRO A 300 28.19 -6.76 -13.56
N GLY A 301 29.22 -5.96 -13.31
CA GLY A 301 30.61 -6.38 -13.53
C GLY A 301 31.64 -5.30 -13.22
N LYS A 302 32.92 -5.64 -13.42
CA LYS A 302 34.05 -4.71 -13.25
C LYS A 302 34.05 -3.69 -14.39
N LYS A 303 33.45 -2.53 -14.13
CA LYS A 303 33.56 -1.30 -14.93
C LYS A 303 34.24 -0.24 -14.09
N ASP A 304 34.78 0.79 -14.75
CA ASP A 304 35.16 2.02 -14.05
C ASP A 304 33.97 2.49 -13.18
N PRO A 305 34.17 2.80 -11.89
CA PRO A 305 33.10 3.26 -11.01
C PRO A 305 32.29 4.44 -11.56
N SER A 306 32.89 5.30 -12.39
CA SER A 306 32.24 6.46 -13.03
C SER A 306 31.27 6.08 -14.16
N LEU A 307 31.33 4.84 -14.66
CA LEU A 307 30.46 4.31 -15.72
C LEU A 307 29.37 3.37 -15.18
N LYS A 308 29.24 3.25 -13.86
CA LYS A 308 28.22 2.40 -13.20
C LYS A 308 26.95 3.18 -12.87
N ASP A 309 25.82 2.48 -12.90
CA ASP A 309 24.51 2.98 -12.48
C ASP A 309 24.07 4.26 -13.23
N LEU A 310 24.29 4.31 -14.55
CA LEU A 310 23.90 5.43 -15.41
C LEU A 310 22.43 5.28 -15.85
N LEU A 311 21.60 6.31 -15.60
CA LEU A 311 20.12 6.35 -15.76
C LEU A 311 19.37 5.45 -14.79
N PHE A 312 19.77 4.18 -14.72
CA PHE A 312 19.24 3.14 -13.85
C PHE A 312 20.40 2.34 -13.27
N LYS A 313 20.15 1.66 -12.14
CA LYS A 313 21.16 0.77 -11.57
C LYS A 313 21.50 -0.36 -12.53
N ASP A 314 22.79 -0.70 -12.60
CA ASP A 314 23.27 -1.84 -13.40
C ASP A 314 22.66 -3.18 -12.91
N SER A 315 22.29 -3.24 -11.63
CA SER A 315 21.65 -4.41 -11.01
C SER A 315 20.13 -4.46 -11.19
N ALA A 316 19.52 -3.50 -11.89
CA ALA A 316 18.10 -3.56 -12.21
C ALA A 316 17.86 -4.57 -13.34
N ILE A 317 16.79 -5.36 -13.23
CA ILE A 317 16.42 -6.34 -14.25
C ILE A 317 15.17 -5.91 -15.04
N GLN A 318 14.35 -5.04 -14.47
CA GLN A 318 13.15 -4.48 -15.09
C GLN A 318 12.71 -3.22 -14.33
N LEU A 319 11.80 -2.46 -14.92
CA LEU A 319 11.05 -1.38 -14.27
C LEU A 319 9.60 -1.81 -14.10
N LYS A 320 9.05 -1.60 -12.91
CA LYS A 320 7.66 -1.90 -12.60
C LYS A 320 6.86 -0.60 -12.40
N ARG A 321 5.73 -0.47 -13.10
CA ARG A 321 4.81 0.66 -12.93
C ARG A 321 4.32 0.72 -11.49
N ILE A 322 4.34 1.92 -10.93
CA ILE A 322 3.81 2.19 -9.60
C ILE A 322 2.34 2.64 -9.74
N PRO A 323 1.42 2.14 -8.89
CA PRO A 323 0.03 2.61 -8.89
C PRO A 323 -0.09 4.12 -8.65
N SER A 324 -1.04 4.79 -9.30
CA SER A 324 -1.20 6.26 -9.27
C SER A 324 -1.44 6.85 -7.88
N LEU A 325 -2.02 6.07 -6.97
CA LEU A 325 -2.26 6.48 -5.58
C LEU A 325 -0.95 6.57 -4.76
N MET A 326 0.12 5.92 -5.21
CA MET A 326 1.38 5.90 -4.49
C MET A 326 2.05 7.29 -4.52
N ASP A 327 2.24 7.88 -3.34
CA ASP A 327 3.13 9.03 -3.17
C ASP A 327 4.49 8.61 -2.62
N SER A 328 5.37 9.58 -2.40
CA SER A 328 6.70 9.35 -1.83
C SER A 328 6.63 8.68 -0.45
N GLN A 329 5.67 9.05 0.40
CA GLN A 329 5.56 8.53 1.76
C GLN A 329 5.09 7.07 1.77
N LEU A 330 4.08 6.73 0.96
CA LEU A 330 3.60 5.36 0.80
C LEU A 330 4.66 4.48 0.14
N TYR A 331 5.34 4.98 -0.89
CA TYR A 331 6.40 4.25 -1.59
C TYR A 331 7.55 3.89 -0.64
N LEU A 332 7.93 4.85 0.19
CA LEU A 332 9.01 4.69 1.15
C LEU A 332 8.61 3.82 2.35
N GLY A 333 7.33 3.84 2.70
CA GLY A 333 6.79 3.15 3.86
C GLY A 333 7.08 3.87 5.17
N PHE A 334 6.18 3.70 6.14
CA PHE A 334 6.19 4.42 7.41
C PHE A 334 7.55 4.38 8.15
N LYS A 335 8.14 3.19 8.30
CA LYS A 335 9.39 3.02 9.07
C LYS A 335 10.57 3.76 8.46
N TYR A 336 10.74 3.71 7.14
CA TYR A 336 11.83 4.40 6.47
C TYR A 336 11.58 5.91 6.40
N TYR A 337 10.35 6.32 6.08
CA TYR A 337 9.97 7.73 6.00
C TYR A 337 10.12 8.44 7.36
N SER A 338 9.62 7.82 8.44
CA SER A 338 9.76 8.35 9.81
C SER A 338 11.22 8.43 10.24
N ALA A 339 12.05 7.42 9.91
CA ALA A 339 13.47 7.45 10.20
C ALA A 339 14.21 8.61 9.52
N ILE A 340 13.93 8.90 8.24
CA ILE A 340 14.50 10.08 7.57
C ILE A 340 13.99 11.37 8.21
N GLN A 341 12.70 11.45 8.52
CA GLN A 341 12.12 12.63 9.14
C GLN A 341 12.78 12.94 10.50
N SER A 342 13.12 11.92 11.29
CA SER A 342 13.86 12.07 12.55
C SER A 342 15.29 12.59 12.36
N LEU A 343 15.91 12.40 11.20
CA LEU A 343 17.22 12.99 10.88
C LEU A 343 17.13 14.47 10.49
N GLN A 344 15.94 14.95 10.12
CA GLN A 344 15.74 16.30 9.57
C GLN A 344 14.96 17.25 10.46
N LYS A 345 14.15 16.76 11.41
CA LYS A 345 13.41 17.61 12.34
C LYS A 345 14.08 17.58 13.71
N ASP A 346 13.93 18.67 14.45
CA ASP A 346 14.12 18.63 15.90
C ASP A 346 13.31 17.47 16.46
N GLN A 347 13.83 16.82 17.50
CA GLN A 347 13.09 15.80 18.25
C GLN A 347 11.85 16.47 18.88
N LEU A 348 10.81 16.72 18.08
CA LEU A 348 9.51 17.18 18.54
C LEU A 348 8.89 16.02 19.30
N ASN A 349 9.25 15.90 20.59
CA ASN A 349 8.61 15.09 21.61
C ASN A 349 8.00 13.79 21.07
N SER A 350 8.85 12.87 20.56
CA SER A 350 8.42 11.51 20.22
C SER A 350 7.59 10.89 21.36
N ASN A 351 7.99 11.15 22.61
CA ASN A 351 7.30 10.73 23.83
C ASN A 351 5.87 11.29 23.98
N ARG A 352 5.53 12.47 23.44
CA ARG A 352 4.14 13.00 23.47
C ARG A 352 3.29 12.45 22.33
N ARG A 353 3.86 12.21 21.15
CA ARG A 353 3.14 11.63 19.99
C ARG A 353 2.91 10.13 20.13
N GLU A 354 3.76 9.44 20.89
CA GLU A 354 3.61 8.01 21.11
C GLU A 354 2.48 7.66 22.07
N ASN A 355 2.10 8.57 22.96
CA ASN A 355 1.20 8.34 24.09
C ASN A 355 -0.30 8.49 23.82
N LYS A 356 -0.72 8.81 22.58
CA LYS A 356 -2.14 8.90 22.21
C LYS A 356 -2.47 8.02 21.00
N THR A 357 -3.74 7.67 20.84
CA THR A 357 -4.21 6.92 19.66
C THR A 357 -5.09 7.82 18.82
N ARG A 358 -4.70 8.05 17.56
CA ARG A 358 -5.49 8.86 16.63
C ARG A 358 -6.49 7.99 15.88
N TRP A 359 -7.76 8.12 16.21
CA TRP A 359 -8.86 7.49 15.51
C TRP A 359 -9.15 8.22 14.20
N CYS A 360 -9.34 7.48 13.11
CA CYS A 360 -9.74 8.04 11.82
C CYS A 360 -11.27 8.01 11.68
N ALA A 361 -11.87 9.19 11.61
CA ALA A 361 -13.29 9.38 11.38
C ALA A 361 -13.56 9.68 9.90
N VAL A 362 -14.57 9.04 9.33
CA VAL A 362 -14.98 9.25 7.93
C VAL A 362 -16.09 10.30 7.88
N GLY A 363 -15.77 11.45 7.31
CA GLY A 363 -16.68 12.58 7.21
C GLY A 363 -16.94 13.32 8.52
N LYS A 364 -17.78 14.37 8.44
CA LYS A 364 -17.97 15.33 9.53
C LYS A 364 -18.74 14.76 10.72
N ASN A 365 -19.73 13.89 10.48
CA ASN A 365 -20.58 13.35 11.55
C ASN A 365 -19.79 12.41 12.47
N GLU A 366 -19.00 11.51 11.90
CA GLU A 366 -18.09 10.68 12.67
C GLU A 366 -17.04 11.52 13.39
N LYS A 367 -16.51 12.57 12.73
CA LYS A 367 -15.54 13.47 13.37
C LYS A 367 -16.12 14.14 14.60
N SER A 368 -17.36 14.63 14.55
CA SER A 368 -18.04 15.22 15.71
C SER A 368 -18.21 14.22 16.85
N LYS A 369 -18.64 12.98 16.57
CA LYS A 369 -18.75 11.93 17.59
C LYS A 369 -17.38 11.57 18.17
N CYS A 370 -16.37 11.49 17.32
CA CYS A 370 -15.00 11.23 17.72
C CYS A 370 -14.46 12.36 18.62
N ASP A 371 -14.72 13.63 18.28
CA ASP A 371 -14.28 14.76 19.08
C ASP A 371 -14.91 14.74 20.47
N LEU A 372 -16.18 14.38 20.57
CA LEU A 372 -16.82 14.13 21.86
C LEU A 372 -16.10 12.99 22.63
N TRP A 373 -15.80 11.88 21.96
CA TRP A 373 -15.02 10.78 22.53
C TRP A 373 -13.62 11.24 23.01
N SER A 374 -12.95 12.09 22.24
CA SER A 374 -11.65 12.66 22.58
C SER A 374 -11.71 13.51 23.86
N VAL A 375 -12.77 14.31 24.02
CA VAL A 375 -13.00 15.12 25.23
C VAL A 375 -13.26 14.23 26.45
N VAL A 376 -14.19 13.26 26.36
CA VAL A 376 -14.53 12.41 27.53
C VAL A 376 -13.43 11.42 27.90
N SER A 377 -12.58 11.04 26.94
CA SER A 377 -11.41 10.19 27.17
C SER A 377 -10.20 10.95 27.73
N ASN A 378 -10.33 12.25 28.02
CA ASN A 378 -9.24 13.12 28.48
C ASN A 378 -8.02 13.11 27.53
N GLY A 379 -8.27 12.96 26.23
CA GLY A 379 -7.23 12.95 25.20
C GLY A 379 -6.46 11.64 25.05
N ASP A 380 -6.92 10.52 25.64
CA ASP A 380 -6.43 9.18 25.31
C ASP A 380 -6.68 8.83 23.83
N VAL A 381 -7.82 9.32 23.32
CA VAL A 381 -8.19 9.28 21.91
C VAL A 381 -8.07 10.67 21.31
N GLU A 382 -7.45 10.78 20.14
CA GLU A 382 -7.47 11.97 19.28
C GLU A 382 -8.13 11.64 17.94
N CYS A 383 -8.64 12.64 17.24
CA CYS A 383 -9.43 12.41 16.04
C CYS A 383 -8.80 13.05 14.81
N THR A 384 -8.63 12.25 13.78
CA THR A 384 -8.36 12.72 12.42
C THR A 384 -9.58 12.48 11.56
N VAL A 385 -9.71 13.24 10.48
CA VAL A 385 -10.83 13.11 9.54
C VAL A 385 -10.31 12.78 8.15
N ALA A 386 -11.06 11.94 7.44
CA ALA A 386 -10.87 11.66 6.03
C ALA A 386 -12.23 11.71 5.31
N ASP A 387 -12.20 11.88 3.98
CA ASP A 387 -13.44 11.99 3.20
C ASP A 387 -14.08 10.62 2.93
N ASN A 388 -13.27 9.57 2.89
CA ASN A 388 -13.71 8.19 2.70
C ASN A 388 -12.83 7.19 3.48
N THR A 389 -13.27 5.93 3.51
CA THR A 389 -12.59 4.85 4.22
C THR A 389 -11.19 4.54 3.69
N GLU A 390 -10.98 4.66 2.38
CA GLU A 390 -9.68 4.39 1.74
C GLU A 390 -8.65 5.43 2.16
N ASP A 391 -9.04 6.71 2.22
CA ASP A 391 -8.20 7.79 2.73
C ASP A 391 -7.85 7.58 4.21
N CYS A 392 -8.76 7.02 5.00
CA CYS A 392 -8.43 6.61 6.37
C CYS A 392 -7.39 5.48 6.42
N ILE A 393 -7.52 4.45 5.57
CA ILE A 393 -6.51 3.39 5.45
C ILE A 393 -5.15 3.99 5.07
N ILE A 394 -5.11 4.92 4.09
CA ILE A 394 -3.90 5.64 3.68
C ILE A 394 -3.30 6.44 4.85
N LYS A 395 -4.11 7.19 5.59
CA LYS A 395 -3.68 7.94 6.78
C LYS A 395 -3.08 7.02 7.85
N ILE A 396 -3.64 5.83 8.03
CA ILE A 396 -3.07 4.81 8.93
C ILE A 396 -1.74 4.30 8.37
N MET A 397 -1.64 3.98 7.08
CA MET A 397 -0.38 3.57 6.46
C MET A 397 0.71 4.64 6.58
N LYS A 398 0.34 5.92 6.50
CA LYS A 398 1.24 7.07 6.62
C LYS A 398 1.61 7.43 8.05
N GLY A 399 0.90 6.92 9.05
CA GLY A 399 1.10 7.29 10.46
C GLY A 399 0.44 8.61 10.86
N GLU A 400 -0.49 9.12 10.05
CA GLU A 400 -1.34 10.28 10.33
C GLU A 400 -2.57 9.92 11.17
N ALA A 401 -3.00 8.66 11.08
CA ALA A 401 -4.00 8.00 11.93
C ALA A 401 -3.41 6.71 12.51
N ASP A 402 -4.08 6.13 13.51
CA ASP A 402 -3.65 4.90 14.17
C ASP A 402 -4.69 3.78 14.11
N ALA A 403 -6.00 4.07 14.11
CA ALA A 403 -7.03 3.04 14.08
C ALA A 403 -8.34 3.51 13.41
N ILE A 404 -9.13 2.55 12.91
CA ILE A 404 -10.48 2.72 12.36
C ILE A 404 -11.23 1.38 12.43
N SER A 405 -12.55 1.39 12.62
CA SER A 405 -13.39 0.19 12.46
C SER A 405 -13.84 0.04 11.00
N LEU A 406 -13.64 -1.15 10.42
CA LEU A 406 -13.87 -1.44 9.01
C LEU A 406 -14.78 -2.65 8.83
N ASP A 407 -15.62 -2.64 7.80
CA ASP A 407 -16.31 -3.85 7.36
C ASP A 407 -15.33 -4.86 6.73
N GLY A 408 -15.73 -6.12 6.65
CA GLY A 408 -14.90 -7.22 6.15
C GLY A 408 -14.31 -6.99 4.74
N GLY A 409 -14.99 -6.22 3.88
CA GLY A 409 -14.44 -5.81 2.57
C GLY A 409 -13.22 -4.90 2.71
N PHE A 410 -13.32 -3.84 3.52
CA PHE A 410 -12.18 -2.97 3.78
C PHE A 410 -11.12 -3.61 4.69
N VAL A 411 -11.46 -4.61 5.51
CA VAL A 411 -10.47 -5.43 6.23
C VAL A 411 -9.58 -6.20 5.26
N TYR A 412 -10.14 -6.72 4.15
CA TYR A 412 -9.33 -7.32 3.08
C TYR A 412 -8.36 -6.29 2.50
N THR A 413 -8.86 -5.12 2.10
CA THR A 413 -8.05 -4.05 1.51
C THR A 413 -6.94 -3.64 2.47
N ALA A 414 -7.28 -3.29 3.71
CA ALA A 414 -6.33 -2.89 4.74
C ALA A 414 -5.31 -3.98 5.07
N GLY A 415 -5.73 -5.24 5.07
CA GLY A 415 -4.85 -6.40 5.23
C GLY A 415 -3.83 -6.55 4.11
N VAL A 416 -4.25 -6.35 2.85
CA VAL A 416 -3.34 -6.28 1.69
C VAL A 416 -2.35 -5.12 1.83
N CYS A 417 -2.76 -4.01 2.44
CA CYS A 417 -1.88 -2.89 2.77
C CYS A 417 -0.91 -3.15 3.94
N GLY A 418 -1.00 -4.31 4.61
CA GLY A 418 -0.16 -4.69 5.75
C GLY A 418 -0.67 -4.22 7.12
N LEU A 419 -1.91 -3.76 7.20
CA LEU A 419 -2.59 -3.49 8.47
C LEU A 419 -3.18 -4.78 9.05
N VAL A 420 -3.44 -4.81 10.36
CA VAL A 420 -3.90 -6.00 11.07
C VAL A 420 -5.17 -5.73 11.88
N PRO A 421 -6.11 -6.70 11.95
CA PRO A 421 -7.26 -6.62 12.82
C PRO A 421 -6.86 -6.84 14.27
N VAL A 422 -7.48 -6.10 15.18
CA VAL A 422 -7.17 -6.18 16.62
C VAL A 422 -8.36 -6.49 17.49
N MET A 423 -9.55 -6.05 17.10
CA MET A 423 -10.82 -6.33 17.77
C MET A 423 -11.94 -6.44 16.74
N GLY A 424 -12.90 -7.34 16.97
CA GLY A 424 -14.10 -7.47 16.15
C GLY A 424 -15.35 -6.95 16.85
N GLU A 425 -16.23 -6.24 16.15
CA GLU A 425 -17.52 -5.81 16.70
C GLU A 425 -18.46 -7.00 16.86
N SER A 426 -19.01 -7.24 18.06
CA SER A 426 -20.05 -8.26 18.26
C SER A 426 -21.44 -7.66 18.26
N TYR A 427 -22.35 -8.30 17.53
CA TYR A 427 -23.77 -7.90 17.44
C TYR A 427 -24.72 -8.90 18.11
N GLU A 428 -24.24 -10.09 18.45
CA GLU A 428 -25.01 -11.15 19.11
C GLU A 428 -24.78 -11.16 20.63
N ASP A 429 -25.57 -11.99 21.33
CA ASP A 429 -25.74 -12.01 22.79
C ASP A 429 -24.43 -12.02 23.60
N ASP A 430 -24.47 -11.45 24.81
CA ASP A 430 -23.33 -11.09 25.68
C ASP A 430 -22.33 -12.23 26.01
N SER A 431 -22.69 -13.47 25.67
CA SER A 431 -21.89 -14.69 25.85
C SER A 431 -20.51 -14.67 25.16
N GLN A 432 -20.34 -13.89 24.09
CA GLN A 432 -19.05 -13.73 23.41
C GLN A 432 -18.21 -12.58 23.98
N CYS A 433 -18.84 -11.65 24.69
CA CYS A 433 -18.21 -10.45 25.24
C CYS A 433 -17.38 -10.70 26.51
N SER A 434 -17.54 -11.87 27.14
CA SER A 434 -16.91 -12.24 28.41
C SER A 434 -15.78 -13.26 28.27
N LYS A 435 -15.43 -13.68 27.04
CA LYS A 435 -14.30 -14.57 26.76
C LYS A 435 -13.01 -13.76 26.62
N ALA A 436 -11.93 -14.19 27.28
CA ALA A 436 -10.63 -13.52 27.24
C ALA A 436 -10.02 -13.44 25.82
N GLU A 437 -10.32 -14.44 24.99
CA GLU A 437 -10.11 -14.44 23.54
C GLU A 437 -11.31 -15.15 22.89
N GLY A 438 -11.86 -14.57 21.83
CA GLY A 438 -13.04 -15.10 21.14
C GLY A 438 -12.85 -15.14 19.63
N GLU A 439 -13.54 -16.08 18.97
CA GLU A 439 -13.75 -15.94 17.53
C GLU A 439 -14.55 -14.66 17.28
N PRO A 440 -14.22 -13.90 16.23
CA PRO A 440 -15.01 -12.73 15.88
C PRO A 440 -16.46 -13.12 15.69
N ALA A 441 -17.37 -12.26 16.16
CA ALA A 441 -18.77 -12.41 15.81
C ALA A 441 -18.88 -12.52 14.29
N SER A 442 -19.78 -13.36 13.84
CA SER A 442 -19.90 -13.69 12.42
C SER A 442 -21.35 -13.93 12.10
N TYR A 443 -21.74 -13.60 10.88
CA TYR A 443 -23.01 -14.00 10.33
C TYR A 443 -22.79 -14.84 9.09
N PHE A 444 -23.77 -15.64 8.71
CA PHE A 444 -23.70 -16.47 7.53
C PHE A 444 -24.33 -15.75 6.34
N ALA A 445 -23.57 -15.61 5.25
CA ALA A 445 -24.09 -15.22 3.95
C ALA A 445 -24.73 -16.43 3.28
N VAL A 446 -25.97 -16.29 2.84
CA VAL A 446 -26.77 -17.39 2.29
C VAL A 446 -27.41 -16.99 0.96
N ALA A 447 -27.68 -17.99 0.13
CA ALA A 447 -28.54 -17.88 -1.04
C ALA A 447 -29.90 -18.49 -0.69
N VAL A 448 -30.97 -17.70 -0.81
CA VAL A 448 -32.34 -18.10 -0.46
C VAL A 448 -33.17 -18.17 -1.73
N VAL A 449 -33.96 -19.23 -1.84
CA VAL A 449 -34.90 -19.48 -2.94
C VAL A 449 -36.28 -19.80 -2.38
N LYS A 450 -37.31 -19.72 -3.22
CA LYS A 450 -38.64 -20.23 -2.86
C LYS A 450 -38.64 -21.76 -2.89
N GLN A 451 -39.31 -22.36 -1.93
CA GLN A 451 -39.49 -23.82 -1.89
C GLN A 451 -40.28 -24.32 -3.11
N SER A 452 -41.19 -23.50 -3.65
CA SER A 452 -41.95 -23.84 -4.87
C SER A 452 -41.07 -24.11 -6.09
N ASP A 453 -39.89 -23.49 -6.16
CA ASP A 453 -39.03 -23.52 -7.33
C ASP A 453 -37.99 -24.64 -7.21
N SER A 454 -38.44 -25.88 -7.00
CA SER A 454 -37.60 -27.02 -6.61
C SER A 454 -36.41 -27.33 -7.53
N ASP A 455 -36.47 -26.92 -8.80
CA ASP A 455 -35.41 -27.15 -9.79
C ASP A 455 -34.15 -26.28 -9.58
N ILE A 456 -34.22 -25.20 -8.80
CA ILE A 456 -33.09 -24.26 -8.67
C ILE A 456 -32.05 -24.82 -7.69
N THR A 457 -30.79 -24.89 -8.09
CA THR A 457 -29.67 -25.28 -7.23
C THR A 457 -28.53 -24.29 -7.42
N TRP A 458 -27.54 -24.30 -6.54
CA TRP A 458 -26.35 -23.45 -6.71
C TRP A 458 -25.67 -23.65 -8.08
N ASN A 459 -25.74 -24.86 -8.65
CA ASN A 459 -25.07 -25.21 -9.89
C ASN A 459 -25.82 -24.77 -11.16
N ASN A 460 -27.09 -24.39 -11.08
CA ASN A 460 -27.89 -23.93 -12.23
C ASN A 460 -28.45 -22.51 -12.09
N LEU A 461 -27.79 -21.68 -11.27
CA LEU A 461 -28.14 -20.27 -11.07
C LEU A 461 -27.94 -19.39 -12.32
N GLN A 462 -27.11 -19.82 -13.26
CA GLN A 462 -26.87 -19.07 -14.50
C GLN A 462 -28.19 -18.90 -15.28
N GLY A 463 -28.48 -17.67 -15.70
CA GLY A 463 -29.70 -17.31 -16.40
C GLY A 463 -30.95 -17.15 -15.52
N LYS A 464 -30.85 -17.34 -14.19
CA LYS A 464 -31.94 -17.04 -13.25
C LYS A 464 -32.04 -15.55 -12.94
N LYS A 465 -33.11 -15.15 -12.24
CA LYS A 465 -33.35 -13.79 -11.77
C LYS A 465 -32.79 -13.59 -10.36
N SER A 466 -31.87 -12.65 -10.17
CA SER A 466 -31.18 -12.49 -8.88
C SER A 466 -31.54 -11.20 -8.12
N CYS A 467 -31.51 -11.30 -6.80
CA CYS A 467 -31.75 -10.19 -5.88
C CYS A 467 -30.55 -10.00 -4.93
N HIS A 468 -29.99 -8.80 -4.93
CA HIS A 468 -28.76 -8.47 -4.22
C HIS A 468 -28.97 -7.29 -3.29
N THR A 469 -28.27 -7.26 -2.15
CA THR A 469 -28.41 -6.14 -1.20
C THR A 469 -27.91 -4.81 -1.76
N ALA A 470 -26.81 -4.84 -2.53
CA ALA A 470 -26.22 -3.77 -3.33
C ALA A 470 -24.86 -4.26 -3.86
N VAL A 471 -24.37 -3.64 -4.94
CA VAL A 471 -23.01 -3.86 -5.46
C VAL A 471 -21.97 -3.56 -4.37
N GLY A 472 -20.94 -4.41 -4.26
CA GLY A 472 -19.84 -4.26 -3.30
C GLY A 472 -20.14 -4.67 -1.85
N ARG A 473 -21.39 -5.02 -1.52
CA ARG A 473 -21.73 -5.51 -0.18
C ARG A 473 -21.35 -6.98 0.01
N THR A 474 -20.90 -7.31 1.22
CA THR A 474 -20.46 -8.66 1.58
C THR A 474 -21.40 -9.80 1.18
N ALA A 475 -22.55 -9.94 1.85
CA ALA A 475 -23.42 -11.11 1.64
C ALA A 475 -24.14 -11.05 0.28
N GLY A 476 -24.55 -9.83 -0.11
CA GLY A 476 -25.35 -9.63 -1.30
C GLY A 476 -24.56 -9.54 -2.60
N TRP A 477 -23.23 -9.34 -2.57
CA TRP A 477 -22.43 -9.18 -3.79
C TRP A 477 -21.07 -9.89 -3.70
N ASN A 478 -20.22 -9.54 -2.75
CA ASN A 478 -18.83 -10.00 -2.73
C ASN A 478 -18.70 -11.53 -2.62
N ILE A 479 -19.51 -12.14 -1.76
CA ILE A 479 -19.54 -13.60 -1.61
C ILE A 479 -20.11 -14.29 -2.84
N PRO A 480 -21.36 -14.03 -3.28
CA PRO A 480 -21.93 -14.75 -4.41
C PRO A 480 -21.17 -14.51 -5.71
N MET A 481 -20.81 -13.26 -6.02
CA MET A 481 -20.09 -12.94 -7.26
C MET A 481 -18.66 -13.48 -7.24
N GLY A 482 -18.01 -13.51 -6.07
CA GLY A 482 -16.69 -14.12 -5.93
C GLY A 482 -16.70 -15.63 -6.13
N LEU A 483 -17.70 -16.33 -5.59
CA LEU A 483 -17.86 -17.77 -5.83
C LEU A 483 -18.21 -18.07 -7.30
N ILE A 484 -19.06 -17.24 -7.93
CA ILE A 484 -19.39 -17.35 -9.35
C ILE A 484 -18.15 -17.11 -10.21
N HIS A 485 -17.44 -16.00 -9.98
CA HIS A 485 -16.20 -15.67 -10.70
C HIS A 485 -15.16 -16.78 -10.54
N ASN A 486 -15.00 -17.34 -9.35
CA ASN A 486 -14.03 -18.42 -9.12
C ASN A 486 -14.35 -19.68 -9.94
N LYS A 487 -15.63 -19.92 -10.28
CA LYS A 487 -16.04 -21.01 -11.17
C LYS A 487 -15.92 -20.66 -12.66
N THR A 488 -16.27 -19.43 -13.05
CA THR A 488 -16.40 -19.04 -14.46
C THR A 488 -15.17 -18.36 -15.05
N GLY A 489 -14.36 -17.70 -14.23
CA GLY A 489 -13.29 -16.80 -14.65
C GLY A 489 -13.75 -15.55 -15.42
N ASN A 490 -15.05 -15.25 -15.42
CA ASN A 490 -15.63 -14.16 -16.22
C ASN A 490 -15.97 -12.94 -15.34
N CYS A 491 -15.38 -11.81 -15.68
CA CYS A 491 -15.58 -10.52 -15.01
C CYS A 491 -16.87 -9.79 -15.43
N ASN A 492 -17.55 -10.28 -16.46
CA ASN A 492 -18.83 -9.73 -16.90
C ASN A 492 -19.99 -10.32 -16.08
N PHE A 493 -20.15 -9.84 -14.84
CA PHE A 493 -21.23 -10.28 -13.94
C PHE A 493 -22.64 -10.00 -14.48
N ASP A 494 -22.77 -9.03 -15.39
CA ASP A 494 -24.05 -8.69 -16.00
C ASP A 494 -24.63 -9.80 -16.89
N GLU A 495 -23.78 -10.71 -17.37
CA GLU A 495 -24.18 -11.81 -18.27
C GLU A 495 -24.51 -13.10 -17.53
N TYR A 496 -24.17 -13.22 -16.25
CA TYR A 496 -24.39 -14.45 -15.50
C TYR A 496 -25.89 -14.69 -15.20
N PHE A 497 -26.59 -13.65 -14.76
CA PHE A 497 -28.04 -13.68 -14.51
C PHE A 497 -28.80 -13.11 -15.70
N SER A 498 -30.05 -13.56 -15.92
CA SER A 498 -30.86 -13.05 -17.05
C SER A 498 -31.34 -11.61 -16.78
N GLU A 499 -31.75 -11.36 -15.55
CA GLU A 499 -32.15 -10.07 -14.99
C GLU A 499 -31.84 -10.07 -13.48
N GLY A 500 -31.67 -8.90 -12.88
CA GLY A 500 -31.51 -8.81 -11.44
C GLY A 500 -31.91 -7.46 -10.88
N CYS A 501 -31.89 -7.38 -9.54
CA CYS A 501 -31.76 -6.12 -8.85
C CYS A 501 -30.52 -6.13 -7.94
N ALA A 502 -29.50 -5.40 -8.35
CA ALA A 502 -28.29 -5.09 -7.60
C ALA A 502 -28.11 -3.57 -7.53
N PRO A 503 -28.70 -2.92 -6.53
CA PRO A 503 -28.59 -1.47 -6.38
C PRO A 503 -27.13 -1.00 -6.38
N GLY A 504 -26.83 0.04 -7.16
CA GLY A 504 -25.47 0.53 -7.44
C GLY A 504 -24.87 0.01 -8.75
N ALA A 505 -25.52 -0.93 -9.45
CA ALA A 505 -25.14 -1.31 -10.80
C ALA A 505 -25.50 -0.20 -11.83
N PRO A 506 -24.89 -0.19 -13.02
CA PRO A 506 -25.25 0.74 -14.09
C PRO A 506 -26.75 0.61 -14.44
N ALA A 507 -27.47 1.74 -14.55
CA ALA A 507 -28.92 1.74 -14.77
C ALA A 507 -29.37 0.96 -16.03
N ASN A 508 -28.50 0.81 -17.03
CA ASN A 508 -28.74 0.07 -18.27
C ASN A 508 -28.35 -1.43 -18.21
N SER A 509 -27.77 -1.90 -17.11
CA SER A 509 -27.33 -3.29 -16.95
C SER A 509 -28.52 -4.22 -16.60
N ARG A 510 -28.38 -5.51 -16.94
CA ARG A 510 -29.36 -6.55 -16.59
C ARG A 510 -29.60 -6.64 -15.08
N LEU A 511 -28.57 -6.34 -14.29
CA LEU A 511 -28.62 -6.30 -12.83
C LEU A 511 -29.46 -5.16 -12.26
N CYS A 512 -29.93 -4.19 -13.06
CA CYS A 512 -30.86 -3.15 -12.59
C CYS A 512 -32.31 -3.36 -13.08
N ARG A 513 -32.58 -4.38 -13.90
CA ARG A 513 -33.88 -4.55 -14.56
C ARG A 513 -35.03 -4.75 -13.57
N LEU A 514 -34.82 -5.57 -12.54
CA LEU A 514 -35.86 -5.89 -11.55
C LEU A 514 -36.05 -4.78 -10.50
N CYS A 515 -35.11 -3.84 -10.37
CA CYS A 515 -35.21 -2.75 -9.40
C CYS A 515 -36.42 -1.82 -9.68
N GLN A 516 -36.99 -1.25 -8.63
CA GLN A 516 -38.29 -0.53 -8.69
C GLN A 516 -38.18 0.96 -8.31
N GLY A 517 -37.05 1.40 -7.76
CA GLY A 517 -36.90 2.75 -7.20
C GLY A 517 -37.84 3.00 -6.02
N SER A 518 -38.16 4.25 -5.75
CA SER A 518 -39.05 4.65 -4.65
C SER A 518 -40.55 4.49 -4.96
N GLY A 519 -40.87 4.07 -6.19
CA GLY A 519 -42.24 4.07 -6.72
C GLY A 519 -42.80 5.45 -7.05
N ARG A 520 -42.01 6.54 -6.92
CA ARG A 520 -42.46 7.93 -7.21
C ARG A 520 -41.60 8.66 -8.24
N VAL A 521 -40.29 8.38 -8.31
CA VAL A 521 -39.34 9.06 -9.21
C VAL A 521 -38.50 8.04 -9.98
N HIS A 522 -38.49 8.13 -11.32
CA HIS A 522 -37.75 7.19 -12.19
C HIS A 522 -36.22 7.24 -12.00
N GLN A 523 -35.67 8.38 -11.58
CA GLN A 523 -34.23 8.58 -11.37
C GLN A 523 -33.68 7.85 -10.13
N GLU A 524 -34.54 7.28 -9.28
CA GLU A 524 -34.14 6.56 -8.05
C GLU A 524 -34.06 5.05 -8.24
N LYS A 525 -34.36 4.54 -9.45
CA LYS A 525 -34.24 3.12 -9.79
C LYS A 525 -32.77 2.67 -9.73
N CYS A 526 -32.53 1.58 -9.02
CA CYS A 526 -31.22 0.96 -8.85
C CYS A 526 -30.19 1.81 -8.09
N VAL A 527 -30.61 2.88 -7.40
CA VAL A 527 -29.71 3.65 -6.54
C VAL A 527 -29.35 2.84 -5.30
N ALA A 528 -28.08 2.81 -4.91
CA ALA A 528 -27.60 2.09 -3.72
C ALA A 528 -27.96 2.82 -2.40
N SER A 529 -29.25 3.12 -2.21
CA SER A 529 -29.78 3.74 -0.99
C SER A 529 -31.20 3.25 -0.68
N SER A 530 -31.73 3.60 0.49
CA SER A 530 -33.10 3.26 0.90
C SER A 530 -34.20 3.88 0.04
N HIS A 531 -33.86 4.74 -0.92
CA HIS A 531 -34.81 5.22 -1.94
C HIS A 531 -35.14 4.14 -2.98
N GLU A 532 -34.37 3.05 -3.05
CA GLU A 532 -34.70 1.87 -3.85
C GLU A 532 -35.42 0.83 -3.00
N LYS A 533 -36.62 0.43 -3.43
CA LYS A 533 -37.47 -0.55 -2.73
C LYS A 533 -36.76 -1.87 -2.43
N TYR A 534 -35.89 -2.33 -3.33
CA TYR A 534 -35.16 -3.59 -3.18
C TYR A 534 -33.75 -3.44 -2.60
N TYR A 535 -33.42 -2.27 -2.03
CA TYR A 535 -32.12 -2.04 -1.40
C TYR A 535 -31.97 -2.72 -0.03
N GLY A 536 -30.76 -3.20 0.23
CA GLY A 536 -30.39 -3.79 1.51
C GLY A 536 -30.91 -5.21 1.70
N TYR A 537 -30.78 -5.72 2.93
CA TYR A 537 -31.12 -7.10 3.23
C TYR A 537 -32.62 -7.41 3.07
N THR A 538 -33.47 -6.60 3.70
CA THR A 538 -34.93 -6.72 3.59
C THR A 538 -35.41 -6.48 2.17
N GLY A 539 -34.84 -5.49 1.48
CA GLY A 539 -35.18 -5.19 0.08
C GLY A 539 -34.82 -6.33 -0.87
N ALA A 540 -33.66 -6.96 -0.71
CA ALA A 540 -33.26 -8.11 -1.53
C ALA A 540 -34.16 -9.34 -1.26
N PHE A 541 -34.54 -9.58 0.00
CA PHE A 541 -35.52 -10.64 0.31
C PHE A 541 -36.90 -10.34 -0.26
N ARG A 542 -37.35 -9.07 -0.20
CA ARG A 542 -38.58 -8.61 -0.85
C ARG A 542 -38.54 -8.78 -2.36
N CYS A 543 -37.40 -8.51 -2.99
CA CYS A 543 -37.17 -8.77 -4.41
C CYS A 543 -37.36 -10.25 -4.75
N LEU A 544 -36.86 -11.19 -3.94
CA LEU A 544 -37.10 -12.62 -4.13
C LEU A 544 -38.59 -12.94 -4.05
N VAL A 545 -39.30 -12.39 -3.06
CA VAL A 545 -40.74 -12.60 -2.90
C VAL A 545 -41.50 -12.12 -4.14
N GLU A 546 -41.22 -10.90 -4.61
CA GLU A 546 -42.01 -10.23 -5.64
C GLU A 546 -41.59 -10.53 -7.10
N GLN A 547 -40.30 -10.76 -7.40
CA GLN A 547 -39.78 -10.73 -8.79
C GLN A 547 -38.66 -11.75 -9.10
N GLY A 548 -37.74 -11.98 -8.16
CA GLY A 548 -36.54 -12.79 -8.38
C GLY A 548 -36.71 -14.27 -8.06
N ASP A 549 -35.74 -15.06 -8.49
CA ASP A 549 -35.65 -16.50 -8.25
C ASP A 549 -34.73 -16.82 -7.06
N VAL A 550 -33.72 -15.99 -6.82
CA VAL A 550 -32.75 -16.13 -5.72
C VAL A 550 -32.44 -14.80 -5.05
N ALA A 551 -32.35 -14.77 -3.72
CA ALA A 551 -31.82 -13.64 -2.96
C ALA A 551 -30.53 -13.99 -2.22
N PHE A 552 -29.56 -13.09 -2.27
CA PHE A 552 -28.31 -13.18 -1.52
C PHE A 552 -28.34 -12.24 -0.31
N ILE A 553 -28.47 -12.83 0.88
CA ILE A 553 -28.75 -12.12 2.14
C ILE A 553 -28.03 -12.78 3.32
N LYS A 554 -28.12 -12.20 4.53
CA LYS A 554 -27.67 -12.88 5.76
C LYS A 554 -28.75 -13.86 6.25
N HIS A 555 -28.34 -14.92 6.93
CA HIS A 555 -29.21 -16.01 7.39
C HIS A 555 -30.43 -15.59 8.21
N SER A 556 -30.33 -14.53 9.02
CA SER A 556 -31.42 -14.10 9.92
C SER A 556 -32.59 -13.41 9.20
N ILE A 557 -32.44 -12.97 7.95
CA ILE A 557 -33.41 -12.08 7.27
C ILE A 557 -34.74 -12.76 6.99
N VAL A 558 -34.72 -14.03 6.61
CA VAL A 558 -35.97 -14.78 6.36
C VAL A 558 -36.77 -14.85 7.66
N GLU A 559 -36.12 -15.15 8.78
CA GLU A 559 -36.78 -15.17 10.08
C GLU A 559 -37.34 -13.79 10.45
N GLU A 560 -36.55 -12.73 10.30
CA GLU A 560 -36.98 -11.35 10.61
C GLU A 560 -38.23 -10.92 9.81
N ASN A 561 -38.48 -11.50 8.64
CA ASN A 561 -39.53 -11.07 7.70
C ASN A 561 -40.65 -12.08 7.45
N THR A 562 -40.72 -13.17 8.22
CA THR A 562 -41.75 -14.21 8.08
C THR A 562 -42.47 -14.47 9.39
N ASN A 563 -43.49 -15.32 9.36
CA ASN A 563 -44.27 -15.76 10.52
C ASN A 563 -44.86 -14.58 11.32
N GLY A 564 -45.28 -13.52 10.62
CA GLY A 564 -45.90 -12.33 11.22
C GLY A 564 -44.94 -11.36 11.93
N LYS A 565 -43.61 -11.60 11.89
CA LYS A 565 -42.61 -10.69 12.49
C LYS A 565 -42.50 -9.36 11.74
N ASN A 566 -42.61 -9.37 10.41
CA ASN A 566 -42.77 -8.17 9.60
C ASN A 566 -44.26 -7.97 9.26
N LYS A 567 -44.80 -6.80 9.64
CA LYS A 567 -46.21 -6.44 9.49
C LYS A 567 -46.52 -5.73 8.17
N GLU A 568 -45.53 -5.46 7.33
CA GLU A 568 -45.76 -4.86 6.02
C GLU A 568 -46.58 -5.77 5.10
N GLU A 569 -47.37 -5.16 4.22
CA GLU A 569 -48.31 -5.87 3.34
C GLU A 569 -47.68 -6.98 2.48
N TRP A 570 -46.44 -6.80 2.05
CA TRP A 570 -45.72 -7.80 1.24
C TRP A 570 -45.22 -9.01 2.05
N ALA A 571 -45.06 -8.86 3.37
CA ALA A 571 -44.41 -9.85 4.25
C ALA A 571 -45.37 -10.49 5.27
N LYS A 572 -46.50 -9.83 5.58
CA LYS A 572 -47.40 -10.20 6.68
C LYS A 572 -47.90 -11.65 6.68
N ASN A 573 -48.03 -12.26 5.50
CA ASN A 573 -48.56 -13.61 5.31
C ASN A 573 -47.47 -14.63 4.94
N LEU A 574 -46.20 -14.22 4.88
CA LEU A 574 -45.11 -15.12 4.53
C LEU A 574 -44.81 -16.07 5.68
N LYS A 575 -44.59 -17.34 5.34
CA LYS A 575 -44.15 -18.37 6.28
C LYS A 575 -42.73 -18.77 5.96
N MET A 576 -41.96 -19.10 7.00
CA MET A 576 -40.54 -19.45 6.85
C MET A 576 -40.33 -20.72 6.02
N ASP A 577 -41.26 -21.68 6.08
CA ASP A 577 -41.22 -22.94 5.34
C ASP A 577 -41.36 -22.76 3.82
N GLN A 578 -41.82 -21.60 3.34
CA GLN A 578 -41.90 -21.27 1.92
C GLN A 578 -40.53 -21.01 1.28
N PHE A 579 -39.44 -21.04 2.04
CA PHE A 579 -38.11 -20.70 1.59
C PHE A 579 -37.08 -21.77 1.97
N GLU A 580 -36.04 -21.90 1.15
CA GLU A 580 -34.94 -22.85 1.36
C GLU A 580 -33.59 -22.18 1.07
N LEU A 581 -32.53 -22.74 1.64
CA LEU A 581 -31.14 -22.35 1.39
C LEU A 581 -30.58 -23.16 0.22
N LEU A 582 -29.78 -22.52 -0.63
CA LEU A 582 -28.92 -23.22 -1.59
C LEU A 582 -27.52 -23.43 -0.98
N CYS A 583 -27.09 -24.68 -0.92
CA CYS A 583 -25.75 -25.04 -0.48
C CYS A 583 -24.78 -25.04 -1.67
N THR A 584 -23.50 -24.73 -1.44
CA THR A 584 -22.48 -24.63 -2.50
C THR A 584 -22.16 -25.96 -3.18
N ASP A 585 -22.49 -27.08 -2.54
CA ASP A 585 -22.39 -28.44 -3.08
C ASP A 585 -23.58 -28.86 -3.96
N GLY A 586 -24.57 -27.98 -4.14
CA GLY A 586 -25.75 -28.21 -4.96
C GLY A 586 -26.97 -28.74 -4.20
N ARG A 587 -26.83 -29.08 -2.91
CA ARG A 587 -27.98 -29.43 -2.06
C ARG A 587 -28.83 -28.21 -1.72
N ARG A 588 -30.02 -28.49 -1.21
CA ARG A 588 -30.89 -27.52 -0.54
C ARG A 588 -31.04 -27.88 0.94
N ALA A 589 -31.29 -26.89 1.77
CA ALA A 589 -31.53 -27.10 3.19
C ALA A 589 -32.59 -26.14 3.74
N ASN A 590 -33.15 -26.50 4.90
CA ASN A 590 -34.04 -25.62 5.65
C ASN A 590 -33.29 -24.34 6.08
N ILE A 591 -34.01 -23.22 6.17
CA ILE A 591 -33.48 -21.91 6.60
C ILE A 591 -32.71 -21.98 7.93
N MET A 592 -33.14 -22.82 8.87
CA MET A 592 -32.49 -22.97 10.18
C MET A 592 -31.17 -23.76 10.12
N ALA A 593 -30.90 -24.48 9.03
CA ALA A 593 -29.67 -25.24 8.82
C ALA A 593 -28.53 -24.38 8.24
N TYR A 594 -28.59 -23.05 8.40
CA TYR A 594 -27.61 -22.12 7.83
C TYR A 594 -26.17 -22.36 8.31
N ARG A 595 -25.97 -23.01 9.47
CA ARG A 595 -24.63 -23.37 9.97
C ARG A 595 -23.96 -24.44 9.10
N ASP A 596 -24.75 -25.33 8.52
CA ASP A 596 -24.29 -26.41 7.64
C ASP A 596 -24.45 -26.08 6.15
N CYS A 597 -25.35 -25.15 5.82
CA CYS A 597 -25.66 -24.74 4.45
C CYS A 597 -25.60 -23.21 4.31
N HIS A 598 -24.44 -22.71 3.89
CA HIS A 598 -24.21 -21.29 3.62
C HIS A 598 -23.21 -21.10 2.49
N LEU A 599 -23.13 -19.88 1.97
CA LEU A 599 -22.10 -19.51 0.98
C LEU A 599 -20.77 -19.21 1.64
N ALA A 600 -20.80 -18.46 2.75
CA ALA A 600 -19.63 -18.18 3.57
C ALA A 600 -20.04 -17.77 5.00
N LYS A 601 -19.24 -18.17 6.00
CA LYS A 601 -19.20 -17.50 7.30
C LYS A 601 -18.48 -16.16 7.10
N VAL A 602 -19.15 -15.08 7.46
CA VAL A 602 -18.66 -13.71 7.25
C VAL A 602 -18.36 -13.07 8.60
N PRO A 603 -17.15 -12.55 8.81
CA PRO A 603 -16.85 -11.81 10.04
C PRO A 603 -17.58 -10.47 10.09
N THR A 604 -17.84 -10.00 11.29
CA THR A 604 -18.32 -8.64 11.55
C THR A 604 -17.23 -7.60 11.26
N HIS A 605 -17.52 -6.34 11.59
CA HIS A 605 -16.55 -5.27 11.43
C HIS A 605 -15.36 -5.49 12.38
N ALA A 606 -14.18 -5.01 12.00
CA ALA A 606 -13.02 -5.05 12.87
C ALA A 606 -12.29 -3.73 12.92
N VAL A 607 -11.75 -3.43 14.09
CA VAL A 607 -10.77 -2.37 14.26
C VAL A 607 -9.45 -2.81 13.65
N ILE A 608 -8.93 -1.97 12.77
CA ILE A 608 -7.71 -2.20 12.00
C ILE A 608 -6.65 -1.17 12.37
N THR A 609 -5.40 -1.60 12.51
CA THR A 609 -4.26 -0.73 12.86
C THR A 609 -2.94 -1.25 12.27
N ARG A 610 -1.86 -0.48 12.44
CA ARG A 610 -0.51 -0.96 12.11
C ARG A 610 -0.03 -2.00 13.13
N PRO A 611 0.73 -3.03 12.73
CA PRO A 611 1.17 -4.10 13.64
C PRO A 611 1.87 -3.59 14.91
N GLU A 612 2.70 -2.55 14.81
CA GLU A 612 3.41 -2.00 15.97
C GLU A 612 2.52 -1.24 16.96
N LYS A 613 1.28 -0.88 16.58
CA LYS A 613 0.30 -0.21 17.45
C LYS A 613 -0.77 -1.18 17.98
N ALA A 614 -0.78 -2.44 17.53
CA ALA A 614 -1.84 -3.41 17.81
C ALA A 614 -2.11 -3.60 19.31
N LYS A 615 -1.08 -3.87 20.11
CA LYS A 615 -1.20 -4.04 21.57
C LYS A 615 -1.84 -2.81 22.23
N ARG A 616 -1.32 -1.63 21.90
CA ARG A 616 -1.77 -0.34 22.46
C ARG A 616 -3.22 -0.01 22.10
N VAL A 617 -3.62 -0.23 20.86
CA VAL A 617 -5.00 0.03 20.40
C VAL A 617 -5.98 -0.89 21.14
N ARG A 618 -5.62 -2.16 21.36
CA ARG A 618 -6.45 -3.09 22.13
C ARG A 618 -6.62 -2.66 23.58
N GLU A 619 -5.52 -2.40 24.27
CA GLU A 619 -5.57 -1.98 25.68
C GLU A 619 -6.35 -0.66 25.85
N LEU A 620 -6.24 0.26 24.88
CA LEU A 620 -7.05 1.47 24.88
C LEU A 620 -8.54 1.13 24.76
N LEU A 621 -8.93 0.36 23.73
CA LEU A 621 -10.33 0.07 23.48
C LEU A 621 -10.98 -0.73 24.62
N GLU A 622 -10.27 -1.67 25.24
CA GLU A 622 -10.72 -2.36 26.47
C GLU A 622 -11.07 -1.35 27.58
N ARG A 623 -10.19 -0.36 27.83
CA ARG A 623 -10.46 0.68 28.84
C ARG A 623 -11.61 1.58 28.45
N GLN A 624 -11.67 2.02 27.19
CA GLN A 624 -12.71 2.92 26.71
C GLN A 624 -14.09 2.25 26.72
N GLU A 625 -14.17 0.98 26.36
CA GLU A 625 -15.41 0.20 26.40
C GLU A 625 -15.91 -0.04 27.83
N ASN A 626 -15.01 -0.28 28.80
CA ASN A 626 -15.38 -0.37 30.22
C ASN A 626 -15.97 0.94 30.77
N LEU A 627 -15.64 2.09 30.18
CA LEU A 627 -16.18 3.39 30.56
C LEU A 627 -17.46 3.73 29.77
N PHE A 628 -17.44 3.54 28.46
CA PHE A 628 -18.41 4.12 27.53
C PHE A 628 -19.15 3.10 26.66
N GLY A 629 -18.90 1.80 26.85
CA GLY A 629 -19.65 0.73 26.21
C GLY A 629 -21.07 0.58 26.79
N PRO A 630 -21.87 -0.40 26.32
CA PRO A 630 -23.27 -0.54 26.72
C PRO A 630 -23.46 -0.82 28.22
N LYS A 631 -22.46 -1.43 28.85
CA LYS A 631 -22.36 -1.70 30.30
C LYS A 631 -21.36 -0.79 31.01
N GLY A 632 -20.91 0.28 30.34
CA GLY A 632 -19.89 1.18 30.82
C GLY A 632 -20.35 2.05 31.99
N ILE A 633 -19.42 2.37 32.89
CA ILE A 633 -19.67 3.14 34.12
C ILE A 633 -20.08 4.60 33.80
N GLU A 634 -19.63 5.13 32.67
CA GLU A 634 -19.84 6.51 32.22
C GLU A 634 -20.65 6.59 30.91
N LYS A 635 -21.43 5.55 30.58
CA LYS A 635 -22.23 5.50 29.33
C LYS A 635 -23.16 6.70 29.14
N ASP A 636 -23.66 7.27 30.24
CA ASP A 636 -24.58 8.43 30.21
C ASP A 636 -23.85 9.73 29.82
N ARG A 637 -22.53 9.79 29.98
CA ARG A 637 -21.69 10.90 29.50
C ARG A 637 -21.37 10.77 28.02
N PHE A 638 -21.13 9.54 27.57
CA PHE A 638 -20.85 9.19 26.18
C PHE A 638 -21.05 7.69 25.96
N SER A 639 -21.78 7.34 24.90
CA SER A 639 -21.96 5.94 24.49
C SER A 639 -21.22 5.67 23.19
N MET A 640 -20.24 4.76 23.23
CA MET A 640 -19.39 4.43 22.08
C MET A 640 -20.19 3.86 20.90
N PHE A 641 -21.18 3.01 21.20
CA PHE A 641 -21.95 2.26 20.20
C PHE A 641 -23.37 2.82 20.02
N GLU A 642 -23.64 4.05 20.44
CA GLU A 642 -24.87 4.75 20.08
C GLU A 642 -24.54 6.00 19.28
N SER A 643 -25.35 6.31 18.29
CA SER A 643 -25.11 7.43 17.38
C SER A 643 -26.34 8.34 17.33
N GLN A 644 -26.12 9.66 17.24
CA GLN A 644 -27.21 10.63 17.08
C GLN A 644 -27.97 10.42 15.76
N THR A 645 -27.25 9.97 14.73
CA THR A 645 -27.82 9.58 13.44
C THR A 645 -27.86 8.06 13.35
N LYS A 646 -26.85 7.44 12.74
CA LYS A 646 -26.73 6.00 12.59
C LYS A 646 -25.30 5.59 12.30
N ASP A 647 -24.84 4.51 12.95
CA ASP A 647 -23.60 3.79 12.67
C ASP A 647 -22.37 4.71 12.53
N LEU A 648 -22.13 5.59 13.51
CA LEU A 648 -20.97 6.48 13.53
C LEU A 648 -19.82 5.84 14.33
N LEU A 649 -18.64 5.72 13.71
CA LEU A 649 -17.40 5.09 14.23
C LEU A 649 -17.47 3.56 14.39
N PHE A 650 -18.60 3.08 14.90
CA PHE A 650 -18.94 1.67 15.10
C PHE A 650 -20.39 1.45 14.67
N LYS A 651 -20.80 0.20 14.49
CA LYS A 651 -22.23 -0.12 14.32
C LYS A 651 -22.99 0.14 15.61
N ASP A 652 -24.21 0.67 15.48
CA ASP A 652 -25.02 0.98 16.66
C ASP A 652 -25.55 -0.29 17.37
N LEU A 653 -25.52 -1.42 16.65
CA LEU A 653 -25.91 -2.72 17.18
C LEU A 653 -24.79 -3.41 17.99
N THR A 654 -23.61 -2.79 18.08
CA THR A 654 -22.45 -3.37 18.76
C THR A 654 -22.72 -3.51 20.25
N LYS A 655 -22.64 -4.75 20.72
CA LYS A 655 -22.77 -5.13 22.13
C LYS A 655 -21.43 -5.06 22.85
N CYS A 656 -20.37 -5.45 22.16
CA CYS A 656 -19.01 -5.34 22.65
C CYS A 656 -17.95 -5.45 21.56
N LEU A 657 -16.68 -5.21 21.92
CA LEU A 657 -15.52 -5.50 21.08
C LEU A 657 -14.85 -6.81 21.53
N VAL A 658 -14.88 -7.83 20.66
CA VAL A 658 -14.23 -9.11 20.91
C VAL A 658 -12.74 -8.99 20.64
N LYS A 659 -11.93 -9.30 21.65
CA LYS A 659 -10.47 -9.34 21.55
C LYS A 659 -10.02 -10.48 20.63
N LEU A 660 -9.24 -10.13 19.62
CA LEU A 660 -8.64 -11.09 18.71
C LEU A 660 -7.24 -11.52 19.20
N ARG A 661 -6.89 -12.78 18.93
CA ARG A 661 -5.59 -13.38 19.27
C ARG A 661 -4.42 -12.58 18.71
N ASP A 662 -3.36 -12.47 19.49
CA ASP A 662 -2.10 -11.84 19.06
C ASP A 662 -1.55 -12.48 17.78
N GLY A 663 -1.24 -11.64 16.79
CA GLY A 663 -0.70 -12.08 15.51
C GLY A 663 -1.72 -12.67 14.54
N ILE A 664 -3.03 -12.61 14.83
CA ILE A 664 -4.06 -12.98 13.87
C ILE A 664 -3.87 -12.20 12.56
N THR A 665 -3.96 -12.90 11.43
CA THR A 665 -3.87 -12.25 10.12
C THR A 665 -5.25 -11.83 9.63
N TYR A 666 -5.31 -10.87 8.71
CA TYR A 666 -6.57 -10.53 8.06
C TYR A 666 -7.17 -11.73 7.32
N LYS A 667 -6.36 -12.67 6.82
CA LYS A 667 -6.86 -13.89 6.17
C LYS A 667 -7.54 -14.82 7.16
N GLU A 668 -6.90 -15.06 8.30
CA GLU A 668 -7.48 -15.85 9.40
C GLU A 668 -8.77 -15.22 9.91
N PHE A 669 -8.79 -13.89 10.09
CA PHE A 669 -9.98 -13.16 10.53
C PHE A 669 -11.13 -13.25 9.50
N LEU A 670 -10.82 -13.13 8.21
CA LEU A 670 -11.81 -13.22 7.14
C LEU A 670 -12.32 -14.64 6.92
N GLY A 671 -11.49 -15.64 7.17
CA GLY A 671 -11.75 -17.03 6.81
C GLY A 671 -11.52 -17.31 5.32
N ASP A 672 -11.18 -18.56 5.01
CA ASP A 672 -10.73 -18.96 3.67
C ASP A 672 -11.78 -18.70 2.58
N GLN A 673 -13.05 -18.99 2.87
CA GLN A 673 -14.15 -18.80 1.91
C GLN A 673 -14.35 -17.33 1.54
N TYR A 674 -14.39 -16.43 2.53
CA TYR A 674 -14.54 -15.00 2.28
C TYR A 674 -13.33 -14.43 1.56
N TYR A 675 -12.13 -14.78 2.03
CA TYR A 675 -10.89 -14.36 1.42
C TYR A 675 -10.80 -14.79 -0.05
N ALA A 676 -11.12 -16.06 -0.36
CA ALA A 676 -11.12 -16.57 -1.72
C ALA A 676 -12.09 -15.81 -2.62
N SER A 677 -13.33 -15.55 -2.17
CA SER A 677 -14.33 -14.81 -2.94
C SER A 677 -13.90 -13.37 -3.23
N VAL A 678 -13.41 -12.65 -2.22
CA VAL A 678 -12.95 -11.26 -2.40
C VAL A 678 -11.65 -11.19 -3.22
N ALA A 679 -10.73 -12.11 -3.03
CA ALA A 679 -9.51 -12.19 -3.84
C ALA A 679 -9.83 -12.47 -5.31
N SER A 680 -10.80 -13.36 -5.57
CA SER A 680 -11.29 -13.68 -6.90
C SER A 680 -11.95 -12.48 -7.56
N LEU A 681 -12.83 -11.75 -6.87
CA LEU A 681 -13.43 -10.52 -7.43
C LEU A 681 -12.41 -9.42 -7.74
N ASN A 682 -11.39 -9.29 -6.90
CA ASN A 682 -10.34 -8.30 -7.09
C ASN A 682 -9.45 -8.57 -8.32
N THR A 683 -9.56 -9.71 -9.01
CA THR A 683 -8.88 -9.88 -10.31
C THR A 683 -9.61 -9.14 -11.43
N CYS A 684 -10.92 -8.92 -11.29
CA CYS A 684 -11.75 -8.24 -12.29
C CYS A 684 -11.69 -6.73 -12.18
N ASN A 685 -11.67 -6.22 -10.96
CA ASN A 685 -11.50 -4.81 -10.70
C ASN A 685 -10.65 -4.64 -9.44
N PRO A 686 -9.31 -4.72 -9.56
CA PRO A 686 -8.44 -4.58 -8.41
C PRO A 686 -8.67 -3.20 -7.79
N SER A 687 -9.02 -3.13 -6.51
CA SER A 687 -8.91 -1.87 -5.77
C SER A 687 -7.45 -1.41 -5.89
N GLY A 688 -7.22 -0.32 -6.63
CA GLY A 688 -5.89 0.11 -7.10
C GLY A 688 -4.90 0.51 -5.99
N ASN A 689 -5.25 0.30 -4.73
CA ASN A 689 -4.78 1.13 -3.64
C ASN A 689 -3.58 0.56 -2.89
N CYS A 690 -3.37 -0.77 -2.88
CA CYS A 690 -2.34 -1.40 -2.03
C CYS A 690 -1.43 -2.43 -2.72
N ASN A 691 -1.39 -2.48 -4.05
CA ASN A 691 -0.40 -3.29 -4.79
C ASN A 691 0.99 -2.61 -4.82
N GLY A 692 1.57 -2.37 -3.64
CA GLY A 692 2.96 -1.95 -3.47
C GLY A 692 3.96 -3.12 -3.51
N PRO A 693 5.26 -2.88 -3.25
CA PRO A 693 6.31 -3.90 -3.11
C PRO A 693 5.89 -5.00 -2.13
N ARG A 694 5.43 -6.16 -2.63
CA ARG A 694 5.05 -7.28 -1.77
C ARG A 694 6.27 -7.76 -0.98
N LYS A 695 6.15 -7.83 0.35
CA LYS A 695 6.90 -8.81 1.13
C LYS A 695 6.29 -10.18 0.80
N LYS A 696 6.98 -10.99 0.01
CA LYS A 696 6.90 -12.44 0.21
C LYS A 696 7.72 -12.77 1.45
#